data_AF-W1QB05-F1
#
_entry.id   AF-W1QB05-F1
#
_cell.length_a   1.000
_cell.length_b   1.000
_cell.length_c   1.000
_cell.angle_alpha   90.00
_cell.angle_beta   90.00
_cell.angle_gamma   90.00
#
_symmetry.space_group_name_H-M   'P 1'
#
loop_
_entity.id
_entity.type
_entity.pdbx_description
1 polymer ?
#
loop_
_entity_poly.entity_id
_entity_poly.type
_entity_poly.pdbx_seq_one_letter_code
_entity_poly.pdbx_strand_id
1 'polypeptide(L)'
;MSCLNGPVRQYYSPKSVTMDMPKKHRIQLVAVAAIALGLRLYNIGSPQVLVPEESKIHDSVSNYLSGSFYLAPDPPLPGLIYAAIVFLGGGSVSWSLLRSLSALFGTATVLLTYKTLQACRVSHKIALSGALLVAFDNSFVQESRLATGVSPTLFFFSQAIALTKTLDGKPSKKRKVAALLGSSIALGCLVASNWIGLATAAWMAVVFARSIWLEVGDLTIKPRTIVKNALIRTKLWLIIPVLIYVSVFAVHLRLLPNPGPGTLSLSPHFQHLLNSSPPRIADISYGSSVSLRSFYTGKYLHSESSNYPKSGNQRVTASQTDSDENLWFVEQRVKASMGELVRKAKFIETGRQIRLFHNATQRYLYINANEKPPLSETDYNKEVGAIGNLSWTGENWLNFELRPAVEYSTELGSKRFRAVESVFQIFNVKNKCFVMATENALPKWAEGHDEVICIEKPNYIRSLWYFDRNIHPKLEGTPVEYKNLTFWNKLEEVHMHMRRLKAKLPKWQLQDLKPLQWPFLETKTLLWKDGNEEIWSTGNPVVYWPAIMVVIGFAIFKLLQLVTINPYKPAKWLPDAIEFDHHATDFLFGFVIHFAPFLMSRHKCGPENYLFALYFGLLLFCQWLNYLQVDSSLAVLISCLVIAYRSL
;
A
#
# COMPACT_ATOMS: atom_id res chain seq x y z
N MET A 1 6.71 -35.73 -19.52
CA MET A 1 7.78 -36.13 -18.54
C MET A 1 8.21 -37.60 -18.78
N SER A 2 9.21 -38.16 -18.08
CA SER A 2 9.55 -39.61 -18.13
C SER A 2 9.57 -40.26 -16.74
N CYS A 3 8.92 -41.43 -16.61
CA CYS A 3 8.96 -42.27 -15.41
C CYS A 3 10.15 -43.23 -15.49
N LEU A 4 10.98 -43.25 -14.44
CA LEU A 4 12.13 -44.14 -14.31
C LEU A 4 11.93 -45.07 -13.12
N ASN A 5 12.49 -46.28 -13.18
CA ASN A 5 12.45 -47.22 -12.07
C ASN A 5 13.56 -46.89 -11.06
N GLY A 6 13.18 -46.61 -9.82
CA GLY A 6 14.09 -46.52 -8.69
C GLY A 6 14.16 -47.85 -7.91
N PRO A 7 15.00 -47.92 -6.87
CA PRO A 7 15.20 -49.15 -6.09
C PRO A 7 13.96 -49.56 -5.26
N VAL A 8 13.09 -48.61 -4.90
CA VAL A 8 11.89 -48.86 -4.07
C VAL A 8 10.60 -48.57 -4.83
N ARG A 9 10.59 -47.52 -5.66
CA ARG A 9 9.42 -47.06 -6.42
C ARG A 9 9.87 -46.36 -7.69
N GLN A 10 8.92 -46.17 -8.61
CA GLN A 10 9.14 -45.29 -9.76
C GLN A 10 9.33 -43.85 -9.30
N TYR A 11 10.21 -43.14 -9.98
CA TYR A 11 10.45 -41.72 -9.77
C TYR A 11 10.37 -40.95 -11.09
N TYR A 12 10.12 -39.65 -10.96
CA TYR A 12 9.86 -38.78 -12.10
C TYR A 12 11.10 -37.96 -12.43
N SER A 13 11.50 -37.95 -13.71
CA SER A 13 12.47 -36.98 -14.20
C SER A 13 11.83 -36.07 -15.25
N PRO A 14 11.83 -34.74 -15.06
CA PRO A 14 11.33 -33.80 -16.06
C PRO A 14 12.20 -33.82 -17.32
N LYS A 15 11.58 -33.82 -18.51
CA LYS A 15 12.27 -33.67 -19.79
C LYS A 15 12.58 -32.20 -20.09
N SER A 16 13.71 -31.92 -20.73
CA SER A 16 14.08 -30.57 -21.19
C SER A 16 13.13 -30.08 -22.28
N VAL A 17 12.74 -28.80 -22.21
CA VAL A 17 11.91 -28.16 -23.23
C VAL A 17 12.79 -27.32 -24.16
N THR A 18 12.78 -27.66 -25.44
CA THR A 18 13.27 -26.78 -26.50
C THR A 18 12.21 -25.70 -26.75
N MET A 19 12.50 -24.48 -26.31
CA MET A 19 11.58 -23.33 -26.45
C MET A 19 11.74 -22.59 -27.79
N ASP A 20 12.24 -23.27 -28.82
CA ASP A 20 12.39 -22.67 -30.14
C ASP A 20 11.05 -22.56 -30.84
N MET A 21 10.64 -21.32 -31.11
CA MET A 21 9.38 -21.04 -31.79
C MET A 21 9.56 -21.05 -33.30
N PRO A 22 8.77 -21.84 -34.04
CA PRO A 22 8.69 -21.76 -35.50
C PRO A 22 8.37 -20.34 -35.97
N LYS A 23 8.84 -19.96 -37.17
CA LYS A 23 8.59 -18.62 -37.75
C LYS A 23 7.10 -18.28 -37.80
N LYS A 24 6.24 -19.22 -38.19
CA LYS A 24 4.78 -19.07 -38.22
C LYS A 24 4.19 -18.64 -36.87
N HIS A 25 4.60 -19.29 -35.77
CA HIS A 25 4.12 -18.96 -34.42
C HIS A 25 4.60 -17.58 -33.96
N ARG A 26 5.78 -17.14 -34.39
CA ARG A 26 6.27 -15.78 -34.12
C ARG A 26 5.40 -14.72 -34.79
N ILE A 27 5.04 -14.94 -36.06
CA ILE A 27 4.16 -14.03 -36.82
C ILE A 27 2.80 -13.92 -36.14
N GLN A 28 2.21 -15.04 -35.72
CA GLN A 28 0.93 -15.05 -35.01
C GLN A 28 1.00 -14.31 -33.66
N LEU A 29 2.10 -14.45 -32.93
CA LEU A 29 2.30 -13.71 -31.68
C LEU A 29 2.43 -12.20 -31.91
N VAL A 30 3.13 -11.79 -32.98
CA VAL A 30 3.22 -10.37 -33.37
C VAL A 30 1.85 -9.83 -33.75
N ALA A 31 1.02 -10.61 -34.45
CA ALA A 31 -0.36 -10.22 -34.76
C ALA A 31 -1.19 -10.02 -33.47
N VAL A 32 -1.08 -10.92 -32.48
CA VAL A 32 -1.73 -10.74 -31.17
C VAL A 32 -1.21 -9.51 -30.43
N ALA A 33 0.09 -9.23 -30.50
CA ALA A 33 0.67 -8.01 -29.94
C ALA A 33 0.06 -6.75 -30.56
N ALA A 34 -0.05 -6.72 -31.89
CA ALA A 34 -0.64 -5.60 -32.63
C ALA A 34 -2.13 -5.42 -32.31
N ILE A 35 -2.90 -6.51 -32.21
CA ILE A 35 -4.31 -6.47 -31.79
C ILE A 35 -4.42 -5.93 -30.36
N ALA A 36 -3.66 -6.49 -29.42
CA ALA A 36 -3.71 -6.09 -28.02
C ALA A 36 -3.31 -4.61 -27.82
N LEU A 37 -2.32 -4.14 -28.58
CA LEU A 37 -1.89 -2.75 -28.59
C LEU A 37 -2.95 -1.83 -29.19
N GLY A 38 -3.49 -2.19 -30.36
CA GLY A 38 -4.55 -1.43 -31.02
C GLY A 38 -5.79 -1.28 -30.13
N LEU A 39 -6.21 -2.35 -29.46
CA LEU A 39 -7.36 -2.33 -28.54
C LEU A 39 -7.15 -1.43 -27.33
N ARG A 40 -5.91 -1.28 -26.86
CA ARG A 40 -5.57 -0.45 -25.69
C ARG A 40 -5.31 1.00 -26.07
N LEU A 41 -4.73 1.26 -27.24
CA LEU A 41 -4.48 2.61 -27.75
C LEU A 41 -5.69 3.23 -28.45
N TYR A 42 -6.74 2.45 -28.73
CA TYR A 42 -7.94 2.96 -29.36
C TYR A 42 -8.55 4.12 -28.55
N ASN A 43 -8.59 5.29 -29.18
CA ASN A 43 -9.06 6.55 -28.60
C ASN A 43 -8.40 6.91 -27.25
N ILE A 44 -7.11 6.61 -27.04
CA ILE A 44 -6.43 6.74 -25.73
C ILE A 44 -6.45 8.16 -25.15
N GLY A 45 -6.52 9.17 -26.02
CA GLY A 45 -6.58 10.59 -25.63
C GLY A 45 -7.91 10.99 -25.00
N SER A 46 -9.00 10.26 -25.24
CA SER A 46 -10.29 10.52 -24.61
C SER A 46 -10.48 9.69 -23.34
N PRO A 47 -10.98 10.25 -22.23
CA PRO A 47 -11.31 11.66 -22.02
C PRO A 47 -10.05 12.49 -21.72
N GLN A 48 -9.97 13.74 -22.19
CA GLN A 48 -8.82 14.63 -21.91
C GLN A 48 -8.86 15.26 -20.49
N VAL A 49 -9.64 14.67 -19.60
CA VAL A 49 -9.76 15.08 -18.20
C VAL A 49 -9.21 14.01 -17.26
N LEU A 50 -8.90 14.44 -16.04
CA LEU A 50 -8.48 13.54 -14.97
C LEU A 50 -9.64 12.62 -14.58
N VAL A 51 -9.42 11.32 -14.75
CA VAL A 51 -10.32 10.29 -14.23
C VAL A 51 -9.95 10.04 -12.75
N PRO A 52 -10.92 9.89 -11.82
CA PRO A 52 -10.63 9.73 -10.39
C PRO A 52 -9.61 8.64 -10.05
N GLU A 53 -9.59 7.53 -10.78
CA GLU A 53 -8.66 6.41 -10.64
C GLU A 53 -7.21 6.80 -10.99
N GLU A 54 -7.02 7.80 -11.87
CA GLU A 54 -5.71 8.30 -12.30
C GLU A 54 -5.13 9.33 -11.31
N SER A 55 -5.94 9.86 -10.38
CA SER A 55 -5.55 10.93 -9.44
C SER A 55 -4.30 10.58 -8.64
N LYS A 56 -4.22 9.35 -8.12
CA LYS A 56 -3.07 8.88 -7.32
C LYS A 56 -1.76 8.94 -8.08
N ILE A 57 -1.78 8.55 -9.37
CA ILE A 57 -0.58 8.58 -10.22
C ILE A 57 -0.27 10.02 -10.62
N HIS A 58 -1.28 10.80 -10.97
CA HIS A 58 -1.12 12.23 -11.27
C HIS A 58 -0.45 12.97 -10.10
N ASP A 59 -0.96 12.81 -8.88
CA ASP A 59 -0.42 13.46 -7.69
C ASP A 59 1.01 12.99 -7.40
N SER A 60 1.28 11.69 -7.57
CA SER A 60 2.64 11.15 -7.44
C SER A 60 3.60 11.82 -8.45
N VAL A 61 3.21 11.88 -9.73
CA VAL A 61 4.03 12.49 -10.80
C VAL A 61 4.25 13.97 -10.52
N SER A 62 3.21 14.73 -10.17
CA SER A 62 3.30 16.16 -9.85
C SER A 62 4.24 16.42 -8.66
N ASN A 63 4.16 15.59 -7.62
CA ASN A 63 5.04 15.67 -6.46
C ASN A 63 6.50 15.33 -6.82
N TYR A 64 6.76 14.36 -7.69
CA TYR A 64 8.13 14.11 -8.18
C TYR A 64 8.68 15.23 -9.04
N LEU A 65 7.85 15.85 -9.89
CA LEU A 65 8.27 16.97 -10.74
C LEU A 65 8.60 18.22 -9.91
N SER A 66 7.82 18.49 -8.86
CA SER A 66 8.06 19.60 -7.92
C SER A 66 9.10 19.29 -6.84
N GLY A 67 9.49 18.01 -6.70
CA GLY A 67 10.32 17.53 -5.59
C GLY A 67 9.64 17.63 -4.22
N SER A 68 8.30 17.74 -4.18
CA SER A 68 7.52 17.94 -2.96
C SER A 68 7.21 16.61 -2.27
N PHE A 69 7.64 16.46 -1.03
CA PHE A 69 7.45 15.23 -0.26
C PHE A 69 5.97 14.89 -0.08
N TYR A 70 5.63 13.62 -0.33
CA TYR A 70 4.28 13.10 -0.17
C TYR A 70 4.30 11.70 0.43
N LEU A 71 3.18 11.32 1.05
CA LEU A 71 2.96 9.97 1.58
C LEU A 71 1.84 9.28 0.81
N ALA A 72 2.10 8.05 0.37
CA ALA A 72 1.12 7.20 -0.33
C ALA A 72 0.95 5.86 0.40
N PRO A 73 -0.23 5.19 0.27
CA PRO A 73 -0.46 3.89 0.91
C PRO A 73 0.28 2.73 0.23
N ASP A 74 0.68 2.90 -1.03
CA ASP A 74 1.33 1.87 -1.85
C ASP A 74 2.78 2.25 -2.18
N PRO A 75 3.67 1.27 -2.41
CA PRO A 75 5.06 1.49 -2.79
C PRO A 75 5.25 2.39 -4.03
N PRO A 76 6.38 3.11 -4.14
CA PRO A 76 6.50 4.25 -5.05
C PRO A 76 6.87 3.90 -6.51
N LEU A 77 7.20 2.65 -6.85
CA LEU A 77 7.73 2.30 -8.17
C LEU A 77 6.83 2.73 -9.35
N PRO A 78 5.49 2.57 -9.33
CA PRO A 78 4.64 2.96 -10.45
C PRO A 78 4.71 4.48 -10.67
N GLY A 79 4.61 5.25 -9.59
CA GLY A 79 4.75 6.71 -9.64
C GLY A 79 6.11 7.15 -10.19
N LEU A 80 7.20 6.47 -9.80
CA LEU A 80 8.54 6.74 -10.34
C LEU A 80 8.65 6.41 -11.84
N ILE A 81 8.06 5.31 -12.30
CA ILE A 81 8.05 4.94 -13.73
C ILE A 81 7.29 6.00 -14.55
N TYR A 82 6.12 6.43 -14.08
CA TYR A 82 5.35 7.48 -14.75
C TYR A 82 6.05 8.85 -14.69
N ALA A 83 6.69 9.20 -13.56
CA ALA A 83 7.45 10.44 -13.46
C ALA A 83 8.66 10.42 -14.40
N ALA A 84 9.35 9.29 -14.53
CA ALA A 84 10.48 9.14 -15.44
C ALA A 84 10.10 9.35 -16.90
N ILE A 85 8.96 8.82 -17.37
CA ILE A 85 8.53 9.04 -18.76
C ILE A 85 8.13 10.50 -19.01
N VAL A 86 7.51 11.17 -18.04
CA VAL A 86 7.17 12.59 -18.16
C VAL A 86 8.42 13.45 -18.19
N PHE A 87 9.42 13.14 -17.37
CA PHE A 87 10.72 13.82 -17.41
C PHE A 87 11.41 13.66 -18.77
N LEU A 88 11.40 12.45 -19.34
CA LEU A 88 11.93 12.19 -20.69
C LEU A 88 11.11 12.88 -21.79
N GLY A 89 9.81 13.09 -21.58
CA GLY A 89 8.89 13.77 -22.50
C GLY A 89 8.93 15.30 -22.44
N GLY A 90 9.87 15.90 -21.72
CA GLY A 90 10.02 17.36 -21.61
C GLY A 90 9.35 17.99 -20.39
N GLY A 91 8.93 17.18 -19.41
CA GLY A 91 8.44 17.65 -18.11
C GLY A 91 6.97 18.06 -18.05
N SER A 92 6.24 18.04 -19.18
CA SER A 92 4.81 18.33 -19.21
C SER A 92 3.96 17.07 -19.03
N VAL A 93 3.02 17.13 -18.09
CA VAL A 93 2.10 16.01 -17.83
C VAL A 93 1.08 15.92 -18.96
N SER A 94 1.20 14.88 -19.80
CA SER A 94 0.23 14.57 -20.85
C SER A 94 -0.49 13.26 -20.54
N TRP A 95 -1.83 13.30 -20.47
CA TRP A 95 -2.65 12.11 -20.22
C TRP A 95 -2.43 11.03 -21.28
N SER A 96 -2.33 11.42 -22.55
CA SER A 96 -2.05 10.51 -23.66
C SER A 96 -0.73 9.78 -23.48
N LEU A 97 0.32 10.45 -22.98
CA LEU A 97 1.62 9.85 -22.72
C LEU A 97 1.55 8.82 -21.58
N LEU A 98 0.96 9.21 -20.44
CA LEU A 98 0.81 8.34 -19.28
C LEU A 98 -0.03 7.09 -19.62
N ARG A 99 -1.17 7.28 -20.28
CA ARG A 99 -2.05 6.20 -20.71
C ARG A 99 -1.41 5.30 -21.77
N SER A 100 -0.62 5.87 -22.68
CA SER A 100 0.14 5.07 -23.67
C SER A 100 1.17 4.16 -22.99
N LEU A 101 1.86 4.65 -21.96
CA LEU A 101 2.78 3.81 -21.18
C LEU A 101 2.03 2.69 -20.45
N SER A 102 0.87 2.99 -19.86
CA SER A 102 -0.01 1.98 -19.28
C SER A 102 -0.43 0.91 -20.30
N ALA A 103 -0.78 1.33 -21.53
CA ALA A 103 -1.20 0.44 -22.60
C ALA A 103 -0.07 -0.48 -23.06
N LEU A 104 1.18 0.00 -23.05
CA LEU A 104 2.36 -0.81 -23.36
C LEU A 104 2.58 -1.92 -22.31
N PHE A 105 2.46 -1.60 -21.01
CA PHE A 105 2.54 -2.60 -19.94
C PHE A 105 1.42 -3.64 -20.03
N GLY A 106 0.19 -3.21 -20.33
CA GLY A 106 -0.94 -4.12 -20.57
C GLY A 106 -0.72 -5.04 -21.77
N THR A 107 -0.19 -4.51 -22.88
CA THR A 107 0.14 -5.29 -24.07
C THR A 107 1.25 -6.30 -23.77
N ALA A 108 2.28 -5.90 -23.03
CA ALA A 108 3.36 -6.79 -22.62
C ALA A 108 2.84 -7.92 -21.71
N THR A 109 1.88 -7.63 -20.83
CA THR A 109 1.20 -8.63 -19.97
C THR A 109 0.53 -9.72 -20.82
N VAL A 110 -0.17 -9.35 -21.91
CA VAL A 110 -0.77 -10.31 -22.87
C VAL A 110 0.29 -11.25 -23.47
N LEU A 111 1.43 -10.70 -23.89
CA LEU A 111 2.52 -11.50 -24.45
C LEU A 111 3.16 -12.43 -23.41
N LEU A 112 3.28 -11.96 -22.17
CA LEU A 112 3.79 -12.76 -21.05
C LEU A 112 2.82 -13.89 -20.67
N THR A 113 1.50 -13.71 -20.83
CA THR A 113 0.51 -14.80 -20.71
C THR A 113 0.79 -15.92 -21.70
N TYR A 114 0.96 -15.58 -22.99
CA TYR A 114 1.33 -16.56 -24.01
C TYR A 114 2.63 -17.30 -23.64
N LYS A 115 3.66 -16.55 -23.20
CA LYS A 115 4.95 -17.14 -22.80
C LYS A 115 4.84 -18.03 -21.58
N THR A 116 4.00 -17.69 -20.62
CA THR A 116 3.72 -18.51 -19.43
C THR A 116 3.08 -19.84 -19.84
N LEU A 117 2.03 -19.79 -20.67
CA LEU A 117 1.35 -20.99 -21.16
C LEU A 117 2.28 -21.88 -21.98
N GLN A 118 3.12 -21.28 -22.84
CA GLN A 118 4.15 -22.01 -23.57
C GLN A 118 5.18 -22.68 -22.63
N ALA A 119 5.56 -22.01 -21.55
CA ALA A 119 6.47 -22.59 -20.55
C ALA A 119 5.85 -23.79 -19.81
N CYS A 120 4.52 -23.82 -19.68
CA CYS A 120 3.75 -24.92 -19.09
C CYS A 120 3.33 -26.00 -20.11
N ARG A 121 3.99 -26.03 -21.28
CA ARG A 121 3.74 -26.97 -22.39
C ARG A 121 2.29 -27.00 -22.91
N VAL A 122 1.59 -25.88 -22.80
CA VAL A 122 0.30 -25.70 -23.48
C VAL A 122 0.51 -25.60 -24.98
N SER A 123 -0.37 -26.23 -25.76
CA SER A 123 -0.34 -26.17 -27.22
C SER A 123 -0.39 -24.72 -27.73
N HIS A 124 0.29 -24.45 -28.85
CA HIS A 124 0.39 -23.10 -29.40
C HIS A 124 -0.98 -22.42 -29.60
N LYS A 125 -1.96 -23.16 -30.10
CA LYS A 125 -3.31 -22.66 -30.39
C LYS A 125 -4.02 -22.20 -29.10
N ILE A 126 -3.99 -23.03 -28.05
CA ILE A 126 -4.62 -22.72 -26.77
C ILE A 126 -3.88 -21.59 -26.06
N ALA A 127 -2.55 -21.56 -26.16
CA ALA A 127 -1.74 -20.45 -25.63
C ALA A 127 -2.09 -19.11 -26.32
N LEU A 128 -2.35 -19.13 -27.63
CA LEU A 128 -2.80 -17.95 -28.37
C LEU A 128 -4.19 -17.50 -27.91
N SER A 129 -5.14 -18.44 -27.78
CA SER A 129 -6.48 -18.15 -27.24
C SER A 129 -6.41 -17.59 -25.81
N GLY A 130 -5.55 -18.14 -24.95
CA GLY A 130 -5.34 -17.62 -23.59
C GLY A 130 -4.82 -16.18 -23.58
N ALA A 131 -3.91 -15.83 -24.49
CA ALA A 131 -3.47 -14.45 -24.66
C ALA A 131 -4.60 -13.54 -25.17
N LEU A 132 -5.42 -14.02 -26.12
CA LEU A 132 -6.58 -13.28 -26.61
C LEU A 132 -7.63 -13.06 -25.51
N LEU A 133 -7.87 -14.03 -24.62
CA LEU A 133 -8.76 -13.86 -23.47
C LEU A 133 -8.34 -12.68 -22.58
N VAL A 134 -7.04 -12.58 -22.28
CA VAL A 134 -6.49 -11.43 -21.52
C VAL A 134 -6.49 -10.14 -22.35
N ALA A 135 -6.32 -10.23 -23.68
CA ALA A 135 -6.29 -9.08 -24.56
C ALA A 135 -7.66 -8.41 -24.70
N PHE A 136 -8.74 -9.21 -24.70
CA PHE A 136 -10.11 -8.76 -24.91
C PHE A 136 -10.94 -8.64 -23.63
N ASP A 137 -10.46 -9.10 -22.49
CA ASP A 137 -11.15 -8.86 -21.21
C ASP A 137 -11.24 -7.37 -20.88
N ASN A 138 -12.43 -6.94 -20.48
CA ASN A 138 -12.76 -5.54 -20.25
C ASN A 138 -12.00 -4.96 -19.05
N SER A 139 -11.81 -5.72 -17.97
CA SER A 139 -11.12 -5.23 -16.78
C SER A 139 -9.62 -5.09 -17.00
N PHE A 140 -8.98 -6.06 -17.69
CA PHE A 140 -7.57 -5.91 -18.09
C PHE A 140 -7.36 -4.74 -19.05
N VAL A 141 -8.30 -4.49 -19.98
CA VAL A 141 -8.22 -3.35 -20.91
C VAL A 141 -8.40 -2.03 -20.17
N GLN A 142 -9.39 -1.90 -19.29
CA GLN A 142 -9.62 -0.70 -18.50
C GLN A 142 -8.38 -0.29 -17.69
N GLU A 143 -7.84 -1.21 -16.88
CA GLU A 143 -6.69 -0.92 -16.02
C GLU A 143 -5.41 -0.61 -16.81
N SER A 144 -5.29 -1.15 -18.03
CA SER A 144 -4.16 -0.82 -18.90
C SER A 144 -4.40 0.35 -19.84
N ARG A 145 -5.64 0.84 -19.96
CA ARG A 145 -5.98 2.03 -20.74
C ARG A 145 -5.81 3.29 -19.91
N LEU A 146 -6.29 3.26 -18.66
CA LEU A 146 -6.11 4.36 -17.72
C LEU A 146 -4.68 4.33 -17.15
N ALA A 147 -4.19 5.49 -16.73
CA ALA A 147 -2.88 5.63 -16.08
C ALA A 147 -2.95 5.19 -14.61
N THR A 148 -3.20 3.89 -14.36
CA THR A 148 -3.26 3.32 -13.01
C THR A 148 -1.96 2.62 -12.64
N GLY A 149 -1.67 2.54 -11.33
CA GLY A 149 -0.55 1.76 -10.82
C GLY A 149 -0.70 0.24 -11.02
N VAL A 150 -1.90 -0.24 -11.37
CA VAL A 150 -2.20 -1.67 -11.54
C VAL A 150 -1.55 -2.21 -12.81
N SER A 151 -1.53 -1.45 -13.91
CA SER A 151 -0.93 -1.89 -15.18
C SER A 151 0.55 -2.28 -15.09
N PRO A 152 1.48 -1.42 -14.59
CA PRO A 152 2.88 -1.83 -14.40
C PRO A 152 3.02 -2.96 -13.37
N THR A 153 2.14 -3.01 -12.36
CA THR A 153 2.12 -4.10 -11.36
C THR A 153 1.77 -5.45 -12.02
N LEU A 154 0.74 -5.50 -12.87
CA LEU A 154 0.36 -6.70 -13.63
C LEU A 154 1.46 -7.15 -14.61
N PHE A 155 2.19 -6.19 -15.19
CA PHE A 155 3.35 -6.50 -16.02
C PHE A 155 4.46 -7.21 -15.21
N PHE A 156 4.90 -6.65 -14.08
CA PHE A 156 5.93 -7.30 -13.26
C PHE A 156 5.45 -8.63 -12.67
N PHE A 157 4.16 -8.73 -12.32
CA PHE A 157 3.52 -9.96 -11.89
C PHE A 157 3.55 -11.07 -12.95
N SER A 158 3.06 -10.78 -14.16
CA SER A 158 3.09 -11.74 -15.28
C SER A 158 4.51 -12.10 -15.70
N GLN A 159 5.46 -11.15 -15.60
CA GLN A 159 6.86 -11.40 -15.87
C GLN A 159 7.48 -12.35 -14.83
N ALA A 160 7.21 -12.14 -13.54
CA ALA A 160 7.68 -13.02 -12.46
C ALA A 160 7.16 -14.46 -12.65
N ILE A 161 5.87 -14.62 -12.97
CA ILE A 161 5.25 -15.93 -13.24
C ILE A 161 5.88 -16.59 -14.48
N ALA A 162 5.96 -15.87 -15.61
CA ALA A 162 6.50 -16.41 -16.86
C ALA A 162 7.94 -16.92 -16.72
N LEU A 163 8.78 -16.15 -16.02
CA LEU A 163 10.19 -16.50 -15.81
C LEU A 163 10.32 -17.65 -14.80
N THR A 164 9.48 -17.71 -13.77
CA THR A 164 9.43 -18.84 -12.84
C THR A 164 9.05 -20.13 -13.57
N LYS A 165 7.98 -20.10 -14.38
CA LYS A 165 7.56 -21.27 -15.17
C LYS A 165 8.56 -21.67 -16.25
N THR A 166 9.35 -20.72 -16.76
CA THR A 166 10.46 -21.05 -17.65
C THR A 166 11.54 -21.88 -16.94
N LEU A 167 11.75 -21.73 -15.63
CA LEU A 167 12.71 -22.54 -14.86
C LEU A 167 12.25 -24.00 -14.70
N ASP A 168 10.94 -24.23 -14.59
CA ASP A 168 10.34 -25.57 -14.48
C ASP A 168 10.62 -26.41 -15.75
N GLY A 169 10.76 -25.77 -16.91
CA GLY A 169 11.03 -26.42 -18.21
C GLY A 169 12.46 -26.94 -18.43
N LYS A 170 13.33 -26.95 -17.41
CA LYS A 170 14.78 -27.28 -17.50
C LYS A 170 15.48 -26.58 -18.70
N PRO A 171 15.51 -25.24 -18.74
CA PRO A 171 16.07 -24.50 -19.86
C PRO A 171 17.62 -24.63 -19.92
N SER A 172 18.22 -24.20 -21.05
CA SER A 172 19.68 -24.15 -21.19
C SER A 172 20.35 -23.35 -20.07
N LYS A 173 21.62 -23.63 -19.75
CA LYS A 173 22.33 -22.99 -18.63
C LYS A 173 22.25 -21.46 -18.64
N LYS A 174 22.44 -20.83 -19.81
CA LYS A 174 22.34 -19.37 -19.99
C LYS A 174 20.92 -18.87 -19.68
N ARG A 175 19.91 -19.54 -20.24
CA ARG A 175 18.50 -19.17 -20.05
C ARG A 175 18.02 -19.43 -18.63
N LYS A 176 18.55 -20.45 -17.95
CA LYS A 176 18.28 -20.73 -16.53
C LYS A 176 18.76 -19.56 -15.66
N VAL A 177 19.99 -19.08 -15.87
CA VAL A 177 20.52 -17.93 -15.12
C VAL A 177 19.71 -16.66 -15.41
N ALA A 178 19.41 -16.40 -16.68
CA ALA A 178 18.61 -15.24 -17.08
C ALA A 178 17.19 -15.28 -16.47
N ALA A 179 16.53 -16.44 -16.49
CA ALA A 179 15.19 -16.59 -15.90
C ALA A 179 15.21 -16.48 -14.36
N LEU A 180 16.27 -16.97 -13.70
CA LEU A 180 16.40 -16.86 -12.25
C LEU A 180 16.66 -15.41 -11.79
N LEU A 181 17.57 -14.72 -12.45
CA LEU A 181 17.82 -13.30 -12.18
C LEU A 181 16.59 -12.46 -12.54
N GLY A 182 16.03 -12.66 -13.73
CA GLY A 182 14.88 -11.91 -14.20
C GLY A 182 13.63 -12.13 -13.34
N SER A 183 13.35 -13.36 -12.87
CA SER A 183 12.22 -13.61 -11.95
C SER A 183 12.42 -12.93 -10.60
N SER A 184 13.65 -12.91 -10.08
CA SER A 184 13.97 -12.22 -8.83
C SER A 184 13.88 -10.70 -8.98
N ILE A 185 14.33 -10.14 -10.12
CA ILE A 185 14.19 -8.72 -10.43
C ILE A 185 12.71 -8.34 -10.57
N ALA A 186 11.95 -9.13 -11.35
CA ALA A 186 10.51 -8.92 -11.54
C ALA A 186 9.74 -8.97 -10.22
N LEU A 187 10.10 -9.89 -9.31
CA LEU A 187 9.49 -9.93 -7.97
C LEU A 187 9.86 -8.69 -7.14
N GLY A 188 11.11 -8.24 -7.19
CA GLY A 188 11.52 -6.99 -6.52
C GLY A 188 10.74 -5.78 -7.00
N CYS A 189 10.62 -5.63 -8.32
CA CYS A 189 9.80 -4.59 -8.92
C CYS A 189 8.32 -4.74 -8.54
N LEU A 190 7.79 -5.96 -8.53
CA LEU A 190 6.41 -6.22 -8.14
C LEU A 190 6.11 -5.79 -6.70
N VAL A 191 6.95 -6.18 -5.73
CA VAL A 191 6.80 -5.78 -4.31
C VAL A 191 6.99 -4.28 -4.14
N ALA A 192 7.90 -3.68 -4.91
CA ALA A 192 8.13 -2.23 -4.94
C ALA A 192 7.04 -1.45 -5.68
N SER A 193 6.13 -2.14 -6.38
CA SER A 193 4.92 -1.56 -6.97
C SER A 193 3.70 -1.71 -6.08
N ASN A 194 3.47 -2.91 -5.53
CA ASN A 194 2.33 -3.20 -4.67
C ASN A 194 2.64 -4.40 -3.77
N TRP A 195 2.19 -4.36 -2.51
CA TRP A 195 2.39 -5.46 -1.56
C TRP A 195 1.63 -6.74 -1.90
N ILE A 196 0.75 -6.75 -2.91
CA ILE A 196 0.26 -8.00 -3.53
C ILE A 196 1.43 -8.87 -4.03
N GLY A 197 2.59 -8.26 -4.33
CA GLY A 197 3.82 -8.99 -4.64
C GLY A 197 4.30 -9.93 -3.53
N LEU A 198 3.94 -9.70 -2.27
CA LEU A 198 4.23 -10.64 -1.18
C LEU A 198 3.43 -11.94 -1.32
N ALA A 199 2.20 -11.86 -1.83
CA ALA A 199 1.40 -13.05 -2.17
C ALA A 199 2.04 -13.81 -3.35
N THR A 200 2.56 -13.10 -4.35
CA THR A 200 3.32 -13.71 -5.45
C THR A 200 4.63 -14.33 -4.96
N ALA A 201 5.28 -13.70 -3.98
CA ALA A 201 6.45 -14.28 -3.34
C ALA A 201 6.08 -15.59 -2.63
N ALA A 202 5.00 -15.61 -1.83
CA ALA A 202 4.52 -16.83 -1.18
C ALA A 202 4.21 -17.95 -2.20
N TRP A 203 3.56 -17.62 -3.32
CA TRP A 203 3.30 -18.56 -4.40
C TRP A 203 4.60 -19.11 -5.02
N MET A 204 5.57 -18.25 -5.35
CA MET A 204 6.87 -18.66 -5.87
C MET A 204 7.61 -19.57 -4.86
N ALA A 205 7.51 -19.32 -3.55
CA ALA A 205 8.05 -20.20 -2.52
C ALA A 205 7.41 -21.60 -2.57
N VAL A 206 6.09 -21.68 -2.72
CA VAL A 206 5.38 -22.98 -2.83
C VAL A 206 5.84 -23.74 -4.08
N VAL A 207 5.90 -23.07 -5.24
CA VAL A 207 6.39 -23.67 -6.49
C VAL A 207 7.84 -24.13 -6.35
N PHE A 208 8.69 -23.31 -5.72
CA PHE A 208 10.09 -23.62 -5.50
C PHE A 208 10.29 -24.79 -4.52
N ALA A 209 9.55 -24.83 -3.42
CA ALA A 209 9.59 -25.94 -2.47
C ALA A 209 9.16 -27.25 -3.13
N ARG A 210 8.11 -27.20 -3.96
CA ARG A 210 7.66 -28.34 -4.77
C ARG A 210 8.72 -28.76 -5.80
N SER A 211 9.38 -27.80 -6.43
CA SER A 211 10.48 -28.05 -7.38
C SER A 211 11.65 -28.77 -6.69
N ILE A 212 12.05 -28.32 -5.49
CA ILE A 212 13.08 -29.01 -4.69
C ILE A 212 12.62 -30.42 -4.32
N TRP A 213 11.37 -30.58 -3.88
CA TRP A 213 10.81 -31.89 -3.53
C TRP A 213 10.89 -32.89 -4.70
N LEU A 214 10.59 -32.42 -5.92
CA LEU A 214 10.73 -33.23 -7.14
C LEU A 214 12.20 -33.50 -7.51
N GLU A 215 13.10 -32.50 -7.35
CA GLU A 215 14.54 -32.69 -7.58
C GLU A 215 15.16 -33.69 -6.59
N VAL A 216 14.71 -33.73 -5.32
CA VAL A 216 15.13 -34.72 -4.31
C VAL A 216 14.66 -36.13 -4.68
N GLY A 217 13.50 -36.26 -5.30
CA GLY A 217 13.00 -37.54 -5.81
C GLY A 217 13.72 -38.05 -7.06
N ASP A 218 14.48 -37.20 -7.76
CA ASP A 218 15.19 -37.55 -9.00
C ASP A 218 16.58 -38.11 -8.71
N LEU A 219 16.72 -39.44 -8.75
CA LEU A 219 17.97 -40.16 -8.47
C LEU A 219 19.08 -39.89 -9.50
N THR A 220 18.78 -39.23 -10.62
CA THR A 220 19.80 -38.83 -11.60
C THR A 220 20.63 -37.63 -11.13
N ILE A 221 20.14 -36.89 -10.13
CA ILE A 221 20.76 -35.65 -9.65
C ILE A 221 21.53 -35.92 -8.35
N LYS A 222 22.82 -35.56 -8.33
CA LYS A 222 23.64 -35.68 -7.12
C LYS A 222 23.09 -34.79 -5.98
N PRO A 223 22.97 -35.26 -4.72
CA PRO A 223 22.44 -34.46 -3.61
C PRO A 223 23.16 -33.12 -3.39
N ARG A 224 24.49 -33.08 -3.54
CA ARG A 224 25.28 -31.84 -3.45
C ARG A 224 24.83 -30.77 -4.45
N THR A 225 24.40 -31.18 -5.64
CA THR A 225 23.90 -30.27 -6.69
C THR A 225 22.53 -29.70 -6.32
N ILE A 226 21.67 -30.51 -5.70
CA ILE A 226 20.35 -30.08 -5.22
C ILE A 226 20.51 -29.00 -4.16
N VAL A 227 21.32 -29.27 -3.12
CA VAL A 227 21.58 -28.31 -2.03
C VAL A 227 22.20 -27.02 -2.58
N LYS A 228 23.21 -27.12 -3.46
CA LYS A 228 23.84 -25.96 -4.08
C LYS A 228 22.83 -25.12 -4.88
N ASN A 229 22.01 -25.75 -5.72
CA ASN A 229 21.02 -25.05 -6.53
C ASN A 229 19.92 -24.42 -5.67
N ALA A 230 19.48 -25.13 -4.63
CA ALA A 230 18.50 -24.61 -3.67
C ALA A 230 19.04 -23.36 -2.97
N LEU A 231 20.25 -23.40 -2.42
CA LEU A 231 20.88 -22.25 -1.76
C LEU A 231 21.06 -21.05 -2.70
N ILE A 232 21.50 -21.27 -3.94
CA ILE A 232 21.66 -20.19 -4.92
C ILE A 232 20.29 -19.56 -5.26
N ARG A 233 19.28 -20.39 -5.52
CA ARG A 233 17.92 -19.91 -5.83
C ARG A 233 17.34 -19.12 -4.64
N THR A 234 17.43 -19.64 -3.42
CA THR A 234 16.95 -18.96 -2.21
C THR A 234 17.65 -17.62 -1.99
N LYS A 235 18.99 -17.57 -2.12
CA LYS A 235 19.73 -16.32 -1.94
C LYS A 235 19.36 -15.26 -2.96
N LEU A 236 19.29 -15.60 -4.25
CA LEU A 236 18.93 -14.63 -5.29
C LEU A 236 17.50 -14.13 -5.11
N TRP A 237 16.58 -15.06 -4.81
CA TRP A 237 15.18 -14.77 -4.66
C TRP A 237 14.85 -13.98 -3.37
N LEU A 238 15.71 -14.03 -2.35
CA LEU A 238 15.56 -13.21 -1.14
C LEU A 238 16.28 -11.86 -1.25
N ILE A 239 17.54 -11.87 -1.68
CA ILE A 239 18.41 -10.69 -1.64
C ILE A 239 18.03 -9.69 -2.72
N ILE A 240 17.79 -10.14 -3.97
CA ILE A 240 17.54 -9.22 -5.09
C ILE A 240 16.24 -8.42 -4.89
N PRO A 241 15.08 -9.03 -4.53
CA PRO A 241 13.88 -8.24 -4.29
C PRO A 241 14.04 -7.20 -3.19
N VAL A 242 14.72 -7.55 -2.09
CA VAL A 242 14.99 -6.62 -0.99
C VAL A 242 15.87 -5.46 -1.45
N LEU A 243 16.94 -5.73 -2.20
CA LEU A 243 17.81 -4.69 -2.75
C LEU A 243 17.05 -3.75 -3.67
N ILE A 244 16.21 -4.29 -4.57
CA ILE A 244 15.39 -3.47 -5.47
C ILE A 244 14.42 -2.61 -4.65
N TYR A 245 13.69 -3.20 -3.72
CA TYR A 245 12.74 -2.48 -2.86
C TYR A 245 13.41 -1.32 -2.12
N VAL A 246 14.53 -1.60 -1.45
CA VAL A 246 15.31 -0.59 -0.73
C VAL A 246 15.85 0.49 -1.68
N SER A 247 16.36 0.12 -2.86
CA SER A 247 16.87 1.07 -3.84
C SER A 247 15.78 2.01 -4.38
N VAL A 248 14.57 1.48 -4.60
CA VAL A 248 13.41 2.25 -5.04
C VAL A 248 13.01 3.29 -4.00
N PHE A 249 12.99 2.92 -2.71
CA PHE A 249 12.73 3.89 -1.64
C PHE A 249 13.88 4.89 -1.46
N ALA A 250 15.13 4.47 -1.68
CA ALA A 250 16.27 5.39 -1.66
C ALA A 250 16.16 6.45 -2.77
N VAL A 251 15.75 6.06 -3.98
CA VAL A 251 15.47 7.00 -5.07
C VAL A 251 14.27 7.89 -4.75
N HIS A 252 13.16 7.31 -4.28
CA HIS A 252 11.96 8.05 -3.88
C HIS A 252 12.27 9.16 -2.88
N LEU A 253 12.97 8.85 -1.78
CA LEU A 253 13.32 9.83 -0.74
C LEU A 253 14.34 10.87 -1.22
N ARG A 254 15.19 10.53 -2.18
CA ARG A 254 16.17 11.47 -2.75
C ARG A 254 15.54 12.47 -3.72
N LEU A 255 14.51 12.06 -4.44
CA LEU A 255 13.80 12.91 -5.40
C LEU A 255 12.81 13.88 -4.75
N LEU A 256 12.55 13.76 -3.45
CA LEU A 256 11.57 14.55 -2.72
C LEU A 256 12.20 15.39 -1.59
N PRO A 257 13.07 16.36 -1.92
CA PRO A 257 13.78 17.15 -0.91
C PRO A 257 12.96 18.30 -0.33
N ASN A 258 11.84 18.69 -0.95
CA ASN A 258 11.04 19.85 -0.54
C ASN A 258 9.84 19.40 0.32
N PRO A 259 9.35 20.23 1.25
CA PRO A 259 8.12 19.94 1.98
C PRO A 259 6.92 19.94 1.04
N GLY A 260 6.05 18.96 1.22
CA GLY A 260 4.82 18.80 0.45
C GLY A 260 3.66 18.19 1.26
N PRO A 261 2.62 17.67 0.59
CA PRO A 261 1.42 17.15 1.23
C PRO A 261 1.72 15.93 2.10
N GLY A 262 1.57 16.06 3.42
CA GLY A 262 1.86 15.00 4.38
C GLY A 262 3.16 15.18 5.18
N THR A 263 3.93 16.24 4.91
CA THR A 263 5.11 16.61 5.71
C THR A 263 4.76 16.76 7.19
N LEU A 264 3.61 17.35 7.51
CA LEU A 264 3.08 17.52 8.87
C LEU A 264 2.67 16.21 9.56
N SER A 265 2.73 15.06 8.89
CA SER A 265 2.59 13.76 9.55
C SER A 265 3.93 13.21 10.03
N LEU A 266 5.05 13.64 9.43
CA LEU A 266 6.40 13.19 9.77
C LEU A 266 6.89 13.76 11.11
N SER A 267 7.90 13.11 11.67
CA SER A 267 8.66 13.57 12.83
C SER A 267 9.38 14.89 12.54
N PRO A 268 9.55 15.78 13.55
CA PRO A 268 10.30 17.02 13.37
C PRO A 268 11.73 16.79 12.85
N HIS A 269 12.38 15.71 13.27
CA HIS A 269 13.71 15.33 12.79
C HIS A 269 13.72 15.01 11.30
N PHE A 270 12.68 14.33 10.78
CA PHE A 270 12.56 14.07 9.35
C PHE A 270 12.26 15.37 8.60
N GLN A 271 11.32 16.18 9.10
CA GLN A 271 10.94 17.45 8.48
C GLN A 271 12.15 18.37 8.32
N HIS A 272 13.02 18.47 9.33
CA HIS A 272 14.22 19.30 9.28
C HIS A 272 15.20 18.91 8.15
N LEU A 273 15.18 17.66 7.68
CA LEU A 273 16.02 17.20 6.59
C LEU A 273 15.50 17.59 5.20
N LEU A 274 14.34 18.25 5.13
CA LEU A 274 13.78 18.84 3.92
C LEU A 274 14.30 20.28 3.76
N ASN A 275 14.47 20.74 2.51
CA ASN A 275 15.21 21.96 2.16
C ASN A 275 14.69 23.28 2.77
N SER A 276 13.42 23.35 3.18
CA SER A 276 12.77 24.61 3.61
C SER A 276 12.06 24.52 4.97
N SER A 277 12.62 23.78 5.92
CA SER A 277 12.11 23.75 7.29
C SER A 277 12.49 25.01 8.07
N PRO A 278 11.52 25.76 8.64
CA PRO A 278 11.83 26.97 9.41
C PRO A 278 12.63 26.62 10.67
N PRO A 279 13.62 27.44 11.06
CA PRO A 279 14.34 27.24 12.31
C PRO A 279 13.37 27.33 13.49
N ARG A 280 13.49 26.40 14.43
CA ARG A 280 12.69 26.37 15.66
C ARG A 280 13.56 26.74 16.84
N ILE A 281 12.97 27.49 17.78
CA ILE A 281 13.62 27.91 19.02
C ILE A 281 13.30 26.88 20.10
N ALA A 282 14.34 26.27 20.67
CA ALA A 282 14.23 25.20 21.65
C ALA A 282 13.77 25.71 23.02
N ASP A 283 14.28 26.84 23.51
CA ASP A 283 14.06 27.25 24.90
C ASP A 283 12.66 27.83 25.14
N ILE A 284 11.89 27.19 26.04
CA ILE A 284 10.53 27.61 26.38
C ILE A 284 10.50 28.21 27.78
N SER A 285 9.89 29.38 27.89
CA SER A 285 9.65 30.07 29.15
C SER A 285 8.17 30.33 29.38
N TYR A 286 7.80 30.63 30.62
CA TYR A 286 6.52 31.27 30.89
C TYR A 286 6.46 32.59 30.12
N GLY A 287 5.31 32.87 29.48
CA GLY A 287 5.19 33.98 28.54
C GLY A 287 5.42 33.62 27.07
N SER A 288 5.86 32.39 26.77
CA SER A 288 5.95 31.91 25.39
C SER A 288 4.58 31.55 24.84
N SER A 289 4.37 31.81 23.55
CA SER A 289 3.28 31.24 22.77
C SER A 289 3.79 30.00 22.04
N VAL A 290 3.20 28.84 22.32
CA VAL A 290 3.68 27.55 21.83
C VAL A 290 2.58 26.80 21.09
N SER A 291 2.97 26.00 20.09
CA SER A 291 2.06 25.01 19.50
C SER A 291 2.36 23.62 20.08
N LEU A 292 1.30 22.90 20.43
CA LEU A 292 1.37 21.55 20.98
C LEU A 292 1.03 20.55 19.89
N ARG A 293 1.87 19.55 19.67
CA ARG A 293 1.66 18.54 18.63
C ARG A 293 1.67 17.14 19.21
N SER A 294 0.71 16.31 18.81
CA SER A 294 0.62 14.93 19.25
C SER A 294 1.78 14.13 18.65
N PHE A 295 2.50 13.40 19.49
CA PHE A 295 3.61 12.54 19.08
C PHE A 295 3.16 11.40 18.16
N TYR A 296 1.95 10.87 18.41
CA TYR A 296 1.44 9.73 17.65
C TYR A 296 0.76 10.15 16.34
N THR A 297 -0.17 11.12 16.38
CA THR A 297 -0.95 11.50 15.18
C THR A 297 -0.26 12.57 14.33
N GLY A 298 0.66 13.34 14.91
CA GLY A 298 1.30 14.48 14.24
C GLY A 298 0.38 15.69 14.09
N LYS A 299 -0.80 15.72 14.72
CA LYS A 299 -1.75 16.84 14.65
C LYS A 299 -1.56 17.84 15.78
N TYR A 300 -1.87 19.11 15.52
CA TYR A 300 -1.77 20.23 16.47
C TYR A 300 -3.00 20.34 17.35
N LEU A 301 -2.80 20.70 18.63
CA LEU A 301 -3.89 21.10 19.52
C LEU A 301 -4.45 22.44 19.04
N HIS A 302 -5.68 22.42 18.58
CA HIS A 302 -6.34 23.53 17.90
C HIS A 302 -7.59 23.96 18.67
N SER A 303 -7.91 25.25 18.62
CA SER A 303 -9.19 25.77 19.11
C SER A 303 -9.63 26.95 18.26
N GLU A 304 -10.93 27.17 18.22
CA GLU A 304 -11.58 28.19 17.40
C GLU A 304 -12.83 28.69 18.12
N SER A 305 -13.47 29.78 17.67
CA SER A 305 -14.61 30.39 18.38
C SER A 305 -15.89 29.53 18.34
N SER A 306 -15.92 28.49 17.51
CA SER A 306 -17.01 27.53 17.40
C SER A 306 -17.19 26.69 18.67
N ASN A 307 -18.45 26.39 19.01
CA ASN A 307 -18.79 25.61 20.20
C ASN A 307 -19.11 24.14 19.87
N TYR A 308 -18.97 23.27 20.86
CA TYR A 308 -19.51 21.91 20.78
C TYR A 308 -21.05 21.95 20.76
N PRO A 309 -21.70 21.17 19.87
CA PRO A 309 -23.17 21.16 19.77
C PRO A 309 -23.89 20.72 21.05
N LYS A 310 -23.26 19.85 21.87
CA LYS A 310 -23.88 19.26 23.05
C LYS A 310 -23.62 20.08 24.32
N SER A 311 -22.35 20.39 24.62
CA SER A 311 -21.97 21.08 25.86
C SER A 311 -22.03 22.61 25.75
N GLY A 312 -22.03 23.17 24.53
CA GLY A 312 -21.97 24.61 24.29
C GLY A 312 -20.62 25.26 24.63
N ASN A 313 -19.63 24.49 25.11
CA ASN A 313 -18.28 24.99 25.37
C ASN A 313 -17.52 25.21 24.07
N GLN A 314 -16.51 26.10 24.10
CA GLN A 314 -15.64 26.28 22.95
C GLN A 314 -14.89 24.99 22.64
N ARG A 315 -14.86 24.60 21.36
CA ARG A 315 -14.28 23.33 20.95
C ARG A 315 -12.76 23.34 20.94
N VAL A 316 -12.16 22.22 21.33
CA VAL A 316 -10.73 21.96 21.21
C VAL A 316 -10.54 20.67 20.42
N THR A 317 -9.87 20.78 19.28
CA THR A 317 -9.74 19.68 18.31
C THR A 317 -8.28 19.47 17.93
N ALA A 318 -8.00 18.46 17.11
CA ALA A 318 -6.69 18.19 16.59
C ALA A 318 -6.65 18.53 15.08
N SER A 319 -5.95 19.61 14.73
CA SER A 319 -5.82 20.07 13.34
C SER A 319 -4.56 19.53 12.66
N GLN A 320 -4.64 19.31 11.35
CA GLN A 320 -3.49 18.92 10.54
C GLN A 320 -2.77 20.12 9.92
N THR A 321 -3.34 21.33 9.99
CA THR A 321 -2.73 22.56 9.45
C THR A 321 -1.87 23.24 10.50
N ASP A 322 -0.75 23.83 10.07
CA ASP A 322 0.03 24.74 10.90
C ASP A 322 -0.53 26.16 10.72
N SER A 323 -1.18 26.68 11.76
CA SER A 323 -1.76 28.02 11.79
C SER A 323 -1.46 28.70 13.13
N ASP A 324 -1.56 30.03 13.16
CA ASP A 324 -1.38 30.79 14.40
C ASP A 324 -2.56 30.61 15.39
N GLU A 325 -3.67 30.02 14.92
CA GLU A 325 -4.79 29.53 15.76
C GLU A 325 -4.44 28.25 16.54
N ASN A 326 -3.23 27.70 16.36
CA ASN A 326 -2.74 26.60 17.18
C ASN A 326 -1.83 27.08 18.33
N LEU A 327 -1.70 28.40 18.53
CA LEU A 327 -0.81 28.99 19.54
C LEU A 327 -1.50 29.11 20.90
N TRP A 328 -0.81 28.55 21.90
CA TRP A 328 -1.20 28.60 23.30
C TRP A 328 -0.14 29.34 24.11
N PHE A 329 -0.54 30.41 24.79
CA PHE A 329 0.28 31.15 25.73
C PHE A 329 0.44 30.34 27.02
N VAL A 330 1.69 30.14 27.43
CA VAL A 330 2.02 29.33 28.61
C VAL A 330 2.11 30.22 29.85
N GLU A 331 1.15 30.04 30.75
CA GLU A 331 1.11 30.71 32.05
C GLU A 331 1.56 29.81 33.19
N GLN A 332 2.09 30.43 34.23
CA GLN A 332 2.40 29.76 35.48
C GLN A 332 1.12 29.58 36.33
N ARG A 333 1.12 28.60 37.25
CA ARG A 333 0.00 28.35 38.16
C ARG A 333 -0.44 29.60 38.95
N VAL A 334 0.52 30.37 39.47
CA VAL A 334 0.23 31.59 40.24
C VAL A 334 0.06 32.74 39.28
N LYS A 335 -1.15 33.29 39.19
CA LYS A 335 -1.43 34.34 38.19
C LYS A 335 -0.47 35.52 38.34
N ALA A 336 0.21 35.83 37.24
CA ALA A 336 1.04 37.02 37.08
C ALA A 336 0.57 37.75 35.82
N SER A 337 0.90 39.04 35.70
CA SER A 337 0.58 39.76 34.48
C SER A 337 1.35 39.18 33.29
N MET A 338 0.73 39.11 32.11
CA MET A 338 1.39 38.59 30.90
C MET A 338 2.72 39.31 30.62
N GLY A 339 2.75 40.63 30.81
CA GLY A 339 3.97 41.43 30.64
C GLY A 339 5.09 41.09 31.63
N GLU A 340 4.74 40.72 32.87
CA GLU A 340 5.72 40.26 33.86
C GLU A 340 6.31 38.90 33.48
N LEU A 341 5.49 37.96 33.00
CA LEU A 341 5.95 36.65 32.54
C LEU A 341 6.94 36.80 31.37
N VAL A 342 6.55 37.57 30.36
CA VAL A 342 7.40 37.86 29.18
C VAL A 342 8.69 38.57 29.57
N ARG A 343 8.67 39.46 30.58
CA ARG A 343 9.86 40.16 31.06
C ARG A 343 10.80 39.25 31.85
N LYS A 344 10.25 38.37 32.70
CA LYS A 344 11.05 37.45 33.53
C LYS A 344 11.62 36.27 32.73
N ALA A 345 10.95 35.86 31.65
CA ALA A 345 11.35 34.77 30.75
C ALA A 345 11.85 33.52 31.51
N LYS A 346 11.14 33.16 32.60
CA LYS A 346 11.54 32.04 33.46
C LYS A 346 11.26 30.71 32.74
N PHE A 347 12.28 29.88 32.59
CA PHE A 347 12.14 28.54 31.97
C PHE A 347 11.20 27.63 32.76
N ILE A 348 10.56 26.71 32.03
CA ILE A 348 9.61 25.76 32.61
C ILE A 348 10.34 24.48 32.99
N GLU A 349 10.48 24.24 34.30
CA GLU A 349 11.05 23.01 34.87
C GLU A 349 10.02 21.88 34.86
N THR A 350 10.49 20.63 34.78
CA THR A 350 9.62 19.46 34.89
C THR A 350 8.94 19.35 36.25
N GLY A 351 7.71 18.84 36.28
CA GLY A 351 6.91 18.71 37.52
C GLY A 351 6.21 20.00 37.97
N ARG A 352 6.38 21.10 37.25
CA ARG A 352 5.61 22.34 37.48
C ARG A 352 4.24 22.24 36.80
N GLN A 353 3.26 22.92 37.40
CA GLN A 353 1.93 23.08 36.83
C GLN A 353 1.86 24.35 35.99
N ILE A 354 1.21 24.25 34.83
CA ILE A 354 1.02 25.32 33.87
C ILE A 354 -0.47 25.52 33.56
N ARG A 355 -0.79 26.66 32.96
CA ARG A 355 -2.09 26.90 32.32
C ARG A 355 -1.84 27.23 30.84
N LEU A 356 -2.69 26.70 29.99
CA LEU A 356 -2.63 26.93 28.54
C LEU A 356 -3.75 27.89 28.18
N PHE A 357 -3.38 29.07 27.71
CA PHE A 357 -4.30 30.12 27.30
C PHE A 357 -4.26 30.26 25.79
N HIS A 358 -5.40 30.09 25.12
CA HIS A 358 -5.49 30.13 23.67
C HIS A 358 -5.37 31.58 23.17
N ASN A 359 -4.40 31.86 22.29
CA ASN A 359 -4.09 33.22 21.89
C ASN A 359 -5.22 33.88 21.10
N ALA A 360 -5.81 33.15 20.14
CA ALA A 360 -6.78 33.72 19.22
C ALA A 360 -8.14 34.00 19.88
N THR A 361 -8.64 33.07 20.71
CA THR A 361 -9.97 33.19 21.32
C THR A 361 -9.96 33.66 22.77
N GLN A 362 -8.77 33.83 23.36
CA GLN A 362 -8.58 34.31 24.73
C GLN A 362 -9.30 33.46 25.80
N ARG A 363 -9.29 32.14 25.61
CA ARG A 363 -9.86 31.15 26.54
C ARG A 363 -8.79 30.21 27.09
N TYR A 364 -8.98 29.71 28.30
CA TYR A 364 -8.13 28.67 28.88
C TYR A 364 -8.56 27.28 28.47
N LEU A 365 -7.59 26.38 28.29
CA LEU A 365 -7.84 24.95 28.13
C LEU A 365 -8.56 24.39 29.37
N TYR A 366 -9.60 23.60 29.13
CA TYR A 366 -10.50 23.07 30.14
C TYR A 366 -10.87 21.61 29.85
N ILE A 367 -11.14 20.84 30.89
CA ILE A 367 -11.72 19.50 30.79
C ILE A 367 -13.07 19.51 31.47
N ASN A 368 -14.11 19.28 30.67
CA ASN A 368 -15.48 19.14 31.14
C ASN A 368 -15.69 17.71 31.63
N ALA A 369 -15.70 17.53 32.96
CA ALA A 369 -15.85 16.21 33.58
C ALA A 369 -17.28 15.65 33.53
N ASN A 370 -18.28 16.50 33.26
CA ASN A 370 -19.68 16.12 33.26
C ASN A 370 -20.18 15.70 31.87
N GLU A 371 -19.40 15.97 30.82
CA GLU A 371 -19.76 15.64 29.45
C GLU A 371 -18.77 14.68 28.81
N LYS A 372 -19.34 13.82 27.96
CA LYS A 372 -18.60 12.84 27.16
C LYS A 372 -18.14 13.48 25.85
N PRO A 373 -17.00 13.05 25.29
CA PRO A 373 -16.59 13.46 23.96
C PRO A 373 -17.61 13.07 22.87
N PRO A 374 -17.68 13.82 21.75
CA PRO A 374 -18.68 13.61 20.70
C PRO A 374 -18.68 12.25 19.99
N LEU A 375 -17.54 11.57 19.89
CA LEU A 375 -17.41 10.26 19.22
C LEU A 375 -17.05 9.15 20.21
N SER A 376 -16.16 9.43 21.16
CA SER A 376 -15.64 8.44 22.10
C SER A 376 -16.47 8.37 23.39
N GLU A 377 -17.75 7.98 23.29
CA GLU A 377 -18.79 8.07 24.34
C GLU A 377 -18.66 7.11 25.55
N THR A 378 -17.45 6.62 25.86
CA THR A 378 -17.23 5.79 27.06
C THR A 378 -17.15 6.64 28.32
N ASP A 379 -17.65 6.14 29.45
CA ASP A 379 -17.81 6.89 30.71
C ASP A 379 -16.50 7.44 31.30
N TYR A 380 -15.35 6.82 31.00
CA TYR A 380 -14.05 7.26 31.48
C TYR A 380 -13.38 8.32 30.58
N ASN A 381 -14.01 8.69 29.46
CA ASN A 381 -13.54 9.76 28.59
C ASN A 381 -14.27 11.06 28.92
N LYS A 382 -13.51 12.15 29.04
CA LYS A 382 -14.01 13.48 29.36
C LYS A 382 -13.77 14.42 28.20
N GLU A 383 -14.74 15.31 27.92
CA GLU A 383 -14.63 16.33 26.89
C GLU A 383 -13.52 17.34 27.21
N VAL A 384 -12.72 17.70 26.20
CA VAL A 384 -11.70 18.75 26.29
C VAL A 384 -12.23 19.96 25.53
N GLY A 385 -12.30 21.11 26.18
CA GLY A 385 -12.80 22.36 25.60
C GLY A 385 -11.99 23.56 26.05
N ALA A 386 -12.47 24.77 25.74
CA ALA A 386 -11.89 26.01 26.23
C ALA A 386 -12.95 26.92 26.88
N ILE A 387 -12.57 27.63 27.95
CA ILE A 387 -13.49 28.49 28.72
C ILE A 387 -12.75 29.65 29.41
N GLY A 388 -13.50 30.57 30.02
CA GLY A 388 -12.95 31.61 30.88
C GLY A 388 -12.46 32.81 30.10
N ASN A 389 -11.79 33.75 30.75
CA ASN A 389 -11.17 34.89 30.08
C ASN A 389 -9.92 35.31 30.84
N LEU A 390 -9.19 36.30 30.31
CA LEU A 390 -7.95 36.77 30.92
C LEU A 390 -8.14 37.29 32.36
N SER A 391 -9.35 37.70 32.76
CA SER A 391 -9.63 38.23 34.11
C SER A 391 -9.70 37.13 35.17
N TRP A 392 -9.92 35.87 34.80
CA TRP A 392 -10.08 34.77 35.76
C TRP A 392 -8.78 34.48 36.51
N THR A 393 -8.83 34.42 37.84
CA THR A 393 -7.65 34.16 38.70
C THR A 393 -7.22 32.69 38.71
N GLY A 394 -8.06 31.84 38.13
CA GLY A 394 -7.82 30.47 37.76
C GLY A 394 -7.91 29.51 38.92
N GLU A 395 -8.87 28.61 38.81
CA GLU A 395 -9.14 27.54 39.75
C GLU A 395 -8.27 26.31 39.43
N ASN A 396 -8.27 25.32 40.34
CA ASN A 396 -7.42 24.13 40.21
C ASN A 396 -7.70 23.30 38.95
N TRP A 397 -8.88 23.43 38.34
CA TRP A 397 -9.26 22.68 37.14
C TRP A 397 -8.62 23.19 35.84
N LEU A 398 -8.07 24.41 35.84
CA LEU A 398 -7.28 24.97 34.72
C LEU A 398 -5.80 24.58 34.77
N ASN A 399 -5.36 23.93 35.86
CA ASN A 399 -3.96 23.59 36.05
C ASN A 399 -3.64 22.22 35.43
N PHE A 400 -2.64 22.20 34.55
CA PHE A 400 -2.11 21.00 33.93
C PHE A 400 -0.68 20.76 34.40
N GLU A 401 -0.36 19.50 34.71
CA GLU A 401 0.98 19.04 35.00
C GLU A 401 1.55 18.38 33.75
N LEU A 402 2.69 18.87 33.29
CA LEU A 402 3.41 18.25 32.19
C LEU A 402 4.33 17.17 32.74
N ARG A 403 4.06 15.91 32.38
CA ARG A 403 4.83 14.76 32.84
C ARG A 403 5.82 14.32 31.77
N PRO A 404 7.14 14.47 31.97
CA PRO A 404 8.13 14.16 30.95
C PRO A 404 8.17 12.65 30.66
N ALA A 405 8.28 12.32 29.38
CA ALA A 405 8.56 10.98 28.89
C ALA A 405 10.06 10.88 28.62
N VAL A 406 10.80 10.44 29.65
CA VAL A 406 12.29 10.45 29.66
C VAL A 406 12.87 9.64 28.49
N GLU A 407 12.26 8.51 28.14
CA GLU A 407 12.71 7.63 27.04
C GLU A 407 12.65 8.28 25.65
N TYR A 408 11.77 9.28 25.48
CA TYR A 408 11.55 9.96 24.20
C TYR A 408 12.07 11.39 24.19
N SER A 409 12.67 11.85 25.28
CA SER A 409 13.18 13.22 25.43
C SER A 409 14.72 13.23 25.41
N THR A 410 15.32 14.36 25.05
CA THR A 410 16.76 14.57 25.26
C THR A 410 17.08 14.72 26.74
N GLU A 411 18.35 14.54 27.14
CA GLU A 411 18.76 14.73 28.54
C GLU A 411 18.39 16.12 29.07
N LEU A 412 18.56 17.16 28.24
CA LEU A 412 18.21 18.53 28.60
C LEU A 412 16.69 18.73 28.63
N GLY A 413 15.97 18.16 27.65
CA GLY A 413 14.51 18.18 27.57
C GLY A 413 13.81 17.44 28.72
N SER A 414 14.50 16.47 29.33
CA SER A 414 14.01 15.76 30.51
C SER A 414 14.09 16.56 31.80
N LYS A 415 14.92 17.62 31.85
CA LYS A 415 15.10 18.49 33.03
C LYS A 415 14.29 19.77 32.93
N ARG A 416 14.20 20.35 31.74
CA ARG A 416 13.42 21.55 31.44
C ARG A 416 12.73 21.40 30.09
N PHE A 417 11.52 21.94 29.95
CA PHE A 417 10.77 21.83 28.71
C PHE A 417 11.41 22.67 27.60
N ARG A 418 11.67 22.01 26.48
CA ARG A 418 12.23 22.55 25.25
C ARG A 418 11.43 22.05 24.03
N ALA A 419 11.30 22.88 23.01
CA ALA A 419 10.61 22.53 21.77
C ALA A 419 11.33 21.38 21.06
N VAL A 420 10.55 20.44 20.52
CA VAL A 420 10.96 19.18 19.86
C VAL A 420 11.72 18.19 20.75
N GLU A 421 12.60 18.68 21.62
CA GLU A 421 13.47 17.89 22.49
C GLU A 421 12.75 17.28 23.70
N SER A 422 11.64 17.88 24.14
CA SER A 422 10.86 17.41 25.29
C SER A 422 9.56 16.77 24.83
N VAL A 423 9.39 15.49 25.16
CA VAL A 423 8.15 14.74 24.95
C VAL A 423 7.51 14.47 26.31
N PHE A 424 6.21 14.70 26.43
CA PHE A 424 5.52 14.64 27.72
C PHE A 424 4.03 14.26 27.57
N GLN A 425 3.42 13.85 28.68
CA GLN A 425 1.96 13.73 28.78
C GLN A 425 1.39 14.98 29.44
N ILE A 426 0.23 15.42 28.98
CA ILE A 426 -0.52 16.54 29.57
C ILE A 426 -1.51 15.96 30.57
N PHE A 427 -1.21 16.07 31.87
CA PHE A 427 -2.05 15.53 32.93
C PHE A 427 -2.88 16.62 33.59
N ASN A 428 -4.19 16.42 33.71
CA ASN A 428 -5.04 17.31 34.48
C ASN A 428 -5.15 16.83 35.93
N VAL A 429 -4.79 17.72 36.86
CA VAL A 429 -4.64 17.40 38.28
C VAL A 429 -5.99 17.13 38.95
N LYS A 430 -7.03 17.90 38.59
CA LYS A 430 -8.35 17.80 39.21
C LYS A 430 -9.10 16.55 38.72
N ASN A 431 -9.11 16.33 37.42
CA ASN A 431 -9.88 15.26 36.77
C ASN A 431 -9.11 13.94 36.65
N LYS A 432 -7.82 13.93 37.03
CA LYS A 432 -6.92 12.76 37.01
C LYS A 432 -6.90 12.03 35.66
N CYS A 433 -6.88 12.78 34.57
CA CYS A 433 -6.90 12.24 33.21
C CYS A 433 -5.81 12.90 32.35
N PHE A 434 -5.49 12.24 31.24
CA PHE A 434 -4.48 12.65 30.28
C PHE A 434 -5.13 13.10 28.98
N VAL A 435 -4.71 14.26 28.48
CA VAL A 435 -5.17 14.79 27.20
C VAL A 435 -4.52 14.01 26.05
N MET A 436 -5.32 13.55 25.09
CA MET A 436 -4.88 12.75 23.96
C MET A 436 -5.66 13.12 22.69
N ALA A 437 -4.96 13.22 21.56
CA ALA A 437 -5.59 13.30 20.25
C ALA A 437 -5.94 11.89 19.74
N THR A 438 -7.16 11.71 19.26
CA THR A 438 -7.59 10.46 18.62
C THR A 438 -7.31 10.49 17.12
N GLU A 439 -7.52 9.37 16.43
CA GLU A 439 -7.48 9.31 14.95
C GLU A 439 -8.87 9.38 14.32
N ASN A 440 -9.89 9.72 15.13
CA ASN A 440 -11.27 9.79 14.70
C ASN A 440 -11.56 11.21 14.22
N ALA A 441 -11.81 11.36 12.93
CA ALA A 441 -12.27 12.63 12.36
C ALA A 441 -13.67 12.95 12.89
N LEU A 442 -13.82 14.15 13.44
CA LEU A 442 -15.09 14.65 13.93
C LEU A 442 -16.10 14.84 12.76
N PRO A 443 -17.42 14.88 13.04
CA PRO A 443 -18.43 15.08 12.01
C PRO A 443 -18.29 16.43 11.29
N LYS A 444 -19.07 16.64 10.22
CA LYS A 444 -18.97 17.82 9.32
C LYS A 444 -18.89 19.19 10.02
N TRP A 445 -19.49 19.33 11.21
CA TRP A 445 -19.42 20.58 11.98
C TRP A 445 -17.99 20.96 12.40
N ALA A 446 -17.06 20.02 12.47
CA ALA A 446 -15.67 20.20 12.91
C ALA A 446 -14.64 20.29 11.78
N GLU A 447 -15.09 20.49 10.53
CA GLU A 447 -14.23 20.80 9.38
C GLU A 447 -13.10 19.78 9.10
N GLY A 448 -13.30 18.52 9.49
CA GLY A 448 -12.31 17.45 9.29
C GLY A 448 -11.20 17.40 10.34
N HIS A 449 -11.30 18.16 11.43
CA HIS A 449 -10.44 18.03 12.60
C HIS A 449 -10.67 16.71 13.34
N ASP A 450 -9.64 16.20 14.02
CA ASP A 450 -9.76 15.00 14.85
C ASP A 450 -10.22 15.34 16.28
N GLU A 451 -10.84 14.35 16.93
CA GLU A 451 -11.31 14.48 18.32
C GLU A 451 -10.14 14.48 19.31
N VAL A 452 -10.17 15.40 20.29
CA VAL A 452 -9.28 15.45 21.45
C VAL A 452 -10.07 15.09 22.70
N ILE A 453 -9.54 14.17 23.50
CA ILE A 453 -10.21 13.63 24.70
C ILE A 453 -9.30 13.69 25.91
N CYS A 454 -9.88 13.63 27.11
CA CYS A 454 -9.14 13.37 28.34
C CYS A 454 -9.51 11.99 28.89
N ILE A 455 -8.53 11.09 29.00
CA ILE A 455 -8.73 9.69 29.39
C ILE A 455 -7.90 9.35 30.63
N GLU A 456 -8.46 8.55 31.55
CA GLU A 456 -7.79 8.23 32.82
C GLU A 456 -6.60 7.26 32.64
N LYS A 457 -6.74 6.28 31.75
CA LYS A 457 -5.72 5.26 31.45
C LYS A 457 -5.43 5.20 29.93
N PRO A 458 -4.68 6.17 29.37
CA PRO A 458 -4.34 6.16 27.96
C PRO A 458 -3.35 5.04 27.61
N ASN A 459 -3.30 4.70 26.32
CA ASN A 459 -2.07 4.12 25.78
C ASN A 459 -0.94 5.17 25.84
N TYR A 460 0.17 4.81 26.48
CA TYR A 460 1.27 5.73 26.78
C TYR A 460 1.72 6.53 25.55
N ILE A 461 2.11 5.86 24.47
CA ILE A 461 2.64 6.49 23.24
C ILE A 461 1.60 7.42 22.60
N ARG A 462 0.32 7.05 22.59
CA ARG A 462 -0.74 7.87 21.98
C ARG A 462 -1.00 9.17 22.73
N SER A 463 -0.80 9.16 24.05
CA SER A 463 -0.97 10.34 24.92
C SER A 463 0.23 11.29 24.98
N LEU A 464 1.30 11.00 24.24
CA LEU A 464 2.48 11.86 24.21
C LEU A 464 2.27 13.08 23.32
N TRP A 465 2.77 14.22 23.79
CA TRP A 465 2.80 15.52 23.14
C TRP A 465 4.21 16.09 23.19
N TYR A 466 4.51 17.01 22.28
CA TYR A 466 5.71 17.85 22.34
C TYR A 466 5.36 19.26 21.89
N PHE A 467 6.20 20.21 22.30
CA PHE A 467 6.11 21.59 21.80
C PHE A 467 6.76 21.65 20.42
N ASP A 468 6.01 22.07 19.42
CA ASP A 468 6.49 22.15 18.03
C ASP A 468 7.05 23.56 17.75
N ARG A 469 6.19 24.58 17.68
CA ARG A 469 6.59 25.99 17.53
C ARG A 469 6.64 26.67 18.89
N ASN A 470 7.56 27.62 19.02
CA ASN A 470 7.73 28.46 20.20
C ASN A 470 8.07 29.88 19.76
N ILE A 471 7.26 30.84 20.20
CA ILE A 471 7.40 32.26 19.88
C ILE A 471 7.44 33.03 21.20
N HIS A 472 8.52 33.78 21.42
CA HIS A 472 8.68 34.62 22.60
C HIS A 472 9.23 36.00 22.22
N PRO A 473 8.59 37.12 22.60
CA PRO A 473 8.99 38.46 22.16
C PRO A 473 10.39 38.93 22.60
N LYS A 474 10.90 38.41 23.73
CA LYS A 474 12.15 38.88 24.35
C LYS A 474 13.24 37.82 24.48
N LEU A 475 12.99 36.59 24.04
CA LEU A 475 13.90 35.47 24.26
C LEU A 475 14.48 35.07 22.90
N GLU A 476 15.73 35.43 22.66
CA GLU A 476 16.54 34.87 21.58
C GLU A 476 17.03 33.49 22.04
N GLY A 477 16.16 32.49 21.96
CA GLY A 477 16.45 31.15 22.46
C GLY A 477 17.41 30.37 21.55
N THR A 478 17.94 29.26 22.07
CA THR A 478 18.82 28.37 21.30
C THR A 478 18.05 27.67 20.17
N PRO A 479 18.67 27.45 18.99
CA PRO A 479 18.05 26.64 17.95
C PRO A 479 17.88 25.20 18.42
N VAL A 480 16.83 24.52 17.95
CA VAL A 480 16.62 23.09 18.19
C VAL A 480 17.74 22.27 17.56
N GLU A 481 18.32 21.36 18.34
CA GLU A 481 19.25 20.36 17.81
C GLU A 481 18.47 19.15 17.28
N TYR A 482 18.51 18.94 15.97
CA TYR A 482 17.85 17.79 15.35
C TYR A 482 18.82 16.63 15.20
N LYS A 483 18.36 15.43 15.57
CA LYS A 483 19.09 14.19 15.28
C LYS A 483 19.10 13.93 13.77
N ASN A 484 20.29 13.70 13.22
CA ASN A 484 20.43 13.22 11.84
C ASN A 484 19.82 11.82 11.70
N LEU A 485 18.79 11.69 10.87
CA LEU A 485 18.16 10.40 10.59
C LEU A 485 18.96 9.64 9.52
N THR A 486 19.27 8.38 9.81
CA THR A 486 19.79 7.45 8.80
C THR A 486 18.70 7.12 7.78
N PHE A 487 19.11 6.60 6.62
CA PHE A 487 18.16 6.11 5.63
C PHE A 487 17.18 5.08 6.21
N TRP A 488 17.64 4.18 7.09
CA TRP A 488 16.80 3.16 7.70
C TRP A 488 15.74 3.76 8.63
N ASN A 489 16.08 4.79 9.40
CA ASN A 489 15.11 5.50 10.24
C ASN A 489 14.03 6.17 9.36
N LYS A 490 14.46 6.82 8.27
CA LYS A 490 13.54 7.42 7.30
C LYS A 490 12.62 6.38 6.67
N LEU A 491 13.18 5.24 6.27
CA LEU A 491 12.45 4.14 5.65
C LEU A 491 11.39 3.59 6.62
N GLU A 492 11.76 3.31 7.87
CA GLU A 492 10.84 2.80 8.90
C GLU A 492 9.68 3.77 9.16
N GLU A 493 10.00 5.06 9.32
CA GLU A 493 9.00 6.11 9.56
C GLU A 493 7.99 6.19 8.40
N VAL A 494 8.48 6.21 7.15
CA VAL A 494 7.61 6.19 5.97
C VAL A 494 6.73 4.95 5.97
N HIS A 495 7.26 3.75 6.19
CA HIS A 495 6.46 2.52 6.22
C HIS A 495 5.41 2.53 7.33
N MET A 496 5.72 3.11 8.48
CA MET A 496 4.76 3.30 9.56
C MET A 496 3.58 4.15 9.08
N HIS A 497 3.83 5.27 8.40
CA HIS A 497 2.80 6.12 7.83
C HIS A 497 2.03 5.45 6.69
N MET A 498 2.70 4.73 5.79
CA MET A 498 2.05 3.97 4.72
C MET A 498 1.02 2.97 5.28
N ARG A 499 1.39 2.22 6.32
CA ARG A 499 0.47 1.29 7.00
C ARG A 499 -0.74 2.00 7.60
N ARG A 500 -0.54 3.17 8.21
CA ARG A 500 -1.64 3.98 8.77
C ARG A 500 -2.56 4.51 7.69
N LEU A 501 -2.02 5.03 6.58
CA LEU A 501 -2.82 5.50 5.45
C LEU A 501 -3.66 4.37 4.85
N LYS A 502 -3.07 3.18 4.69
CA LYS A 502 -3.79 1.99 4.20
C LYS A 502 -4.93 1.55 5.14
N ALA A 503 -4.78 1.77 6.44
CA ALA A 503 -5.83 1.49 7.43
C ALA A 503 -6.97 2.54 7.43
N LYS A 504 -6.71 3.78 7.02
CA LYS A 504 -7.65 4.93 7.10
C LYS A 504 -8.54 5.15 5.86
N LEU A 505 -8.39 4.39 4.78
CA LEU A 505 -9.19 4.55 3.55
C LEU A 505 -10.71 4.50 3.85
N PRO A 506 -11.50 5.50 3.39
CA PRO A 506 -12.82 5.79 3.94
C PRO A 506 -13.88 4.69 3.72
N LYS A 507 -14.59 4.38 4.83
CA LYS A 507 -15.93 3.75 5.02
C LYS A 507 -16.86 3.61 3.82
N TRP A 508 -17.04 4.67 3.06
CA TRP A 508 -18.24 4.88 2.28
C TRP A 508 -18.03 4.95 0.76
N GLN A 509 -16.81 5.18 0.29
CA GLN A 509 -16.54 5.24 -1.17
C GLN A 509 -16.53 3.86 -1.89
N LEU A 510 -16.70 2.74 -1.17
CA LEU A 510 -16.74 1.37 -1.73
C LEU A 510 -17.64 0.48 -0.85
N GLN A 511 -18.77 1.00 -0.37
CA GLN A 511 -19.46 0.46 0.81
C GLN A 511 -20.07 -0.95 0.64
N ASP A 512 -20.19 -1.49 -0.59
CA ASP A 512 -21.00 -2.71 -0.81
C ASP A 512 -20.32 -3.89 -1.54
N LEU A 513 -19.05 -3.80 -1.94
CA LEU A 513 -18.41 -4.86 -2.74
C LEU A 513 -17.76 -5.94 -1.86
N LYS A 514 -18.47 -7.05 -1.64
CA LYS A 514 -17.88 -8.21 -0.97
C LYS A 514 -16.91 -8.91 -1.94
N PRO A 515 -15.71 -9.32 -1.50
CA PRO A 515 -14.75 -10.02 -2.36
C PRO A 515 -15.31 -11.27 -3.05
N LEU A 516 -16.26 -11.95 -2.41
CA LEU A 516 -16.97 -13.10 -2.96
C LEU A 516 -17.82 -12.76 -4.21
N GLN A 517 -18.18 -11.50 -4.43
CA GLN A 517 -19.00 -11.06 -5.56
C GLN A 517 -18.18 -10.74 -6.80
N TRP A 518 -16.87 -10.47 -6.66
CA TRP A 518 -16.01 -10.11 -7.79
C TRP A 518 -15.95 -11.19 -8.89
N PRO A 519 -15.84 -12.50 -8.58
CA PRO A 519 -15.86 -13.54 -9.61
C PRO A 519 -17.18 -13.62 -10.40
N PHE A 520 -18.29 -13.17 -9.81
CA PHE A 520 -19.63 -13.29 -10.39
C PHE A 520 -20.11 -12.03 -11.11
N LEU A 521 -19.35 -10.93 -11.02
CA LEU A 521 -19.66 -9.65 -11.67
C LEU A 521 -21.04 -9.08 -11.25
N GLU A 522 -21.45 -9.29 -10.00
CA GLU A 522 -22.76 -8.85 -9.48
C GLU A 522 -22.92 -7.32 -9.47
N THR A 523 -21.82 -6.59 -9.52
CA THR A 523 -21.76 -5.15 -9.30
C THR A 523 -20.85 -4.48 -10.31
N LYS A 524 -21.35 -3.41 -10.92
CA LYS A 524 -20.56 -2.53 -11.81
C LYS A 524 -20.19 -1.27 -11.05
N THR A 525 -18.95 -0.79 -11.15
CA THR A 525 -18.54 0.47 -10.52
C THR A 525 -18.39 1.56 -11.57
N LEU A 526 -19.07 2.69 -11.36
CA LEU A 526 -18.88 3.87 -12.18
C LEU A 526 -17.56 4.53 -11.81
N LEU A 527 -16.64 4.66 -12.77
CA LEU A 527 -15.33 5.28 -12.56
C LEU A 527 -15.37 6.77 -12.91
N TRP A 528 -16.03 7.08 -14.03
CA TRP A 528 -16.13 8.44 -14.52
C TRP A 528 -17.42 8.65 -15.31
N LYS A 529 -17.99 9.84 -15.21
CA LYS A 529 -19.17 10.27 -15.94
C LYS A 529 -19.03 11.75 -16.27
N ASP A 530 -19.23 12.09 -17.54
CA ASP A 530 -19.39 13.47 -18.00
C ASP A 530 -20.48 13.53 -19.08
N GLY A 531 -21.56 14.24 -18.79
CA GLY A 531 -22.76 14.26 -19.65
C GLY A 531 -23.27 12.85 -19.97
N ASN A 532 -23.14 12.47 -21.24
CA ASN A 532 -23.56 11.17 -21.79
C ASN A 532 -22.42 10.15 -21.93
N GLU A 533 -21.17 10.52 -21.62
CA GLU A 533 -20.04 9.61 -21.63
C GLU A 533 -19.79 9.04 -20.23
N GLU A 534 -19.73 7.72 -20.13
CA GLU A 534 -19.51 7.01 -18.86
C GLU A 534 -18.44 5.93 -19.02
N ILE A 535 -17.55 5.82 -18.04
CA ILE A 535 -16.58 4.73 -17.93
C ILE A 535 -16.99 3.86 -16.75
N TRP A 536 -17.33 2.61 -17.04
CA TRP A 536 -17.71 1.60 -16.06
C TRP A 536 -16.62 0.55 -15.91
N SER A 537 -16.35 0.15 -14.66
CA SER A 537 -15.58 -1.05 -14.39
C SER A 537 -16.46 -2.28 -14.37
N THR A 538 -16.24 -3.12 -15.38
CA THR A 538 -16.89 -4.41 -15.55
C THR A 538 -15.90 -5.40 -16.15
N GLY A 539 -15.95 -6.65 -15.69
CA GLY A 539 -15.26 -7.76 -16.32
C GLY A 539 -16.07 -8.34 -17.46
N ASN A 540 -15.45 -9.26 -18.22
CA ASN A 540 -16.18 -10.04 -19.22
C ASN A 540 -16.68 -11.36 -18.58
N PRO A 541 -18.00 -11.63 -18.52
CA PRO A 541 -18.54 -12.87 -17.97
C PRO A 541 -17.99 -14.13 -18.65
N VAL A 542 -17.71 -14.07 -19.95
CA VAL A 542 -17.13 -15.17 -20.75
C VAL A 542 -15.69 -15.48 -20.32
N VAL A 543 -15.01 -14.55 -19.66
CA VAL A 543 -13.67 -14.73 -19.11
C VAL A 543 -13.76 -15.14 -17.64
N TYR A 544 -14.58 -14.44 -16.85
CA TYR A 544 -14.69 -14.61 -15.40
C TYR A 544 -15.32 -15.96 -15.01
N TRP A 545 -16.46 -16.33 -15.62
CA TRP A 545 -17.20 -17.53 -15.22
C TRP A 545 -16.45 -18.82 -15.53
N PRO A 546 -15.86 -19.03 -16.72
CA PRO A 546 -15.07 -20.24 -16.97
C PRO A 546 -13.84 -20.33 -16.06
N ALA A 547 -13.20 -19.19 -15.75
CA ALA A 547 -12.05 -19.15 -14.85
C ALA A 547 -12.44 -19.62 -13.43
N ILE A 548 -13.50 -19.08 -12.84
CA ILE A 548 -13.92 -19.47 -11.48
C ILE A 548 -14.49 -20.90 -11.46
N MET A 549 -15.25 -21.31 -12.49
CA MET A 549 -15.80 -22.67 -12.58
C MET A 549 -14.70 -23.72 -12.63
N VAL A 550 -13.62 -23.50 -13.40
CA VAL A 550 -12.50 -24.44 -13.44
C VAL A 550 -11.71 -24.41 -12.13
N VAL A 551 -11.54 -23.25 -11.49
CA VAL A 551 -10.91 -23.18 -10.16
C VAL A 551 -11.67 -24.02 -9.13
N ILE A 552 -13.00 -23.84 -9.04
CA ILE A 552 -13.85 -24.60 -8.11
C ILE A 552 -13.85 -26.09 -8.46
N GLY A 553 -14.07 -26.43 -9.73
CA GLY A 553 -14.09 -27.82 -10.19
C GLY A 553 -12.77 -28.54 -9.94
N PHE A 554 -11.64 -27.88 -10.20
CA PHE A 554 -10.32 -28.47 -9.95
C PHE A 554 -10.02 -28.57 -8.45
N ALA A 555 -10.44 -27.61 -7.63
CA ALA A 555 -10.32 -27.70 -6.17
C ALA A 555 -11.12 -28.89 -5.60
N ILE A 556 -12.36 -29.09 -6.07
CA ILE A 556 -13.19 -30.26 -5.70
C ILE A 556 -12.51 -31.55 -6.16
N PHE A 557 -12.02 -31.60 -7.39
CA PHE A 557 -11.27 -32.75 -7.90
C PHE A 557 -10.07 -33.09 -7.01
N LYS A 558 -9.29 -32.10 -6.56
CA LYS A 558 -8.18 -32.29 -5.63
C LYS A 558 -8.61 -32.79 -4.25
N LEU A 559 -9.71 -32.28 -3.72
CA LEU A 559 -10.26 -32.74 -2.44
C LEU A 559 -10.73 -34.20 -2.54
N LEU A 560 -11.45 -34.56 -3.60
CA LEU A 560 -11.87 -35.93 -3.85
C LEU A 560 -10.67 -36.86 -4.05
N GLN A 561 -9.65 -36.43 -4.80
CA GLN A 561 -8.41 -37.18 -4.95
C GLN A 561 -7.74 -37.44 -3.59
N LEU A 562 -7.70 -36.44 -2.70
CA LEU A 562 -7.12 -36.60 -1.36
C LEU A 562 -7.90 -37.59 -0.48
N VAL A 563 -9.23 -37.60 -0.56
CA VAL A 563 -10.09 -38.50 0.23
C VAL A 563 -10.10 -39.93 -0.32
N THR A 564 -9.99 -40.08 -1.65
CA THR A 564 -10.10 -41.38 -2.32
C THR A 564 -8.75 -42.06 -2.59
N ILE A 565 -7.62 -41.38 -2.32
CA ILE A 565 -6.30 -41.93 -2.58
C ILE A 565 -6.07 -43.20 -1.75
N ASN A 566 -5.87 -44.32 -2.44
CA ASN A 566 -5.47 -45.56 -1.80
C ASN A 566 -3.94 -45.69 -1.90
N PRO A 567 -3.19 -45.55 -0.78
CA PRO A 567 -1.73 -45.60 -0.80
C PRO A 567 -1.17 -46.97 -1.19
N TYR A 568 -1.99 -48.03 -1.16
CA TYR A 568 -1.59 -49.40 -1.46
C TYR A 568 -1.85 -49.82 -2.92
N LYS A 569 -2.55 -48.99 -3.72
CA LYS A 569 -2.73 -49.26 -5.15
C LYS A 569 -1.70 -48.49 -5.97
N PRO A 570 -0.94 -49.15 -6.87
CA PRO A 570 -0.03 -48.44 -7.76
C PRO A 570 -0.84 -47.56 -8.72
N ALA A 571 -0.67 -46.26 -8.60
CA ALA A 571 -1.39 -45.31 -9.43
C ALA A 571 -0.79 -45.30 -10.86
N LYS A 572 -1.60 -45.71 -11.84
CA LYS A 572 -1.24 -45.65 -13.27
C LYS A 572 -1.52 -44.25 -13.80
N TRP A 573 -0.54 -43.36 -13.70
CA TRP A 573 -0.66 -42.00 -14.21
C TRP A 573 -0.22 -41.90 -15.67
N LEU A 574 -1.07 -41.35 -16.54
CA LEU A 574 -0.65 -40.93 -17.87
C LEU A 574 0.33 -39.74 -17.76
N PRO A 575 1.42 -39.70 -18.54
CA PRO A 575 2.39 -38.60 -18.48
C PRO A 575 1.78 -37.21 -18.64
N ASP A 576 0.76 -37.08 -19.50
CA ASP A 576 0.06 -35.81 -19.77
C ASP A 576 -0.82 -35.40 -18.58
N ALA A 577 -1.41 -36.36 -17.87
CA ALA A 577 -2.22 -36.10 -16.67
C ALA A 577 -1.35 -35.59 -15.51
N ILE A 578 -0.14 -36.14 -15.32
CA ILE A 578 0.81 -35.67 -14.29
C ILE A 578 1.22 -34.23 -14.57
N GLU A 579 1.48 -33.94 -15.84
CA GLU A 579 1.93 -32.62 -16.26
C GLU A 579 0.81 -31.57 -16.15
N PHE A 580 -0.40 -31.92 -16.57
CA PHE A 580 -1.59 -31.14 -16.31
C PHE A 580 -1.74 -30.86 -14.82
N ASP A 581 -1.74 -31.91 -14.00
CA ASP A 581 -1.90 -31.82 -12.55
C ASP A 581 -0.83 -30.95 -11.90
N HIS A 582 0.41 -31.04 -12.37
CA HIS A 582 1.52 -30.23 -11.90
C HIS A 582 1.25 -28.74 -12.09
N HIS A 583 1.04 -28.30 -13.32
CA HIS A 583 0.84 -26.88 -13.61
C HIS A 583 -0.51 -26.37 -13.08
N ALA A 584 -1.57 -27.17 -13.17
CA ALA A 584 -2.89 -26.82 -12.66
C ALA A 584 -2.87 -26.60 -11.13
N THR A 585 -2.16 -27.45 -10.38
CA THR A 585 -2.01 -27.29 -8.93
C THR A 585 -1.25 -26.01 -8.58
N ASP A 586 -0.21 -25.66 -9.33
CA ASP A 586 0.52 -24.42 -9.10
C ASP A 586 -0.37 -23.20 -9.34
N PHE A 587 -1.19 -23.20 -10.41
CA PHE A 587 -2.12 -22.11 -10.68
C PHE A 587 -3.26 -22.03 -9.68
N LEU A 588 -3.77 -23.17 -9.19
CA LEU A 588 -4.76 -23.20 -8.11
C LEU A 588 -4.21 -22.55 -6.83
N PHE A 589 -3.00 -22.91 -6.41
CA PHE A 589 -2.35 -22.24 -5.28
C PHE A 589 -2.14 -20.75 -5.54
N GLY A 590 -1.78 -20.37 -6.78
CA GLY A 590 -1.68 -18.98 -7.19
C GLY A 590 -2.99 -18.22 -6.97
N PHE A 591 -4.10 -18.77 -7.45
CA PHE A 591 -5.44 -18.21 -7.26
C PHE A 591 -5.76 -18.04 -5.77
N VAL A 592 -5.62 -19.11 -4.97
CA VAL A 592 -5.97 -19.10 -3.54
C VAL A 592 -5.11 -18.11 -2.76
N ILE A 593 -3.79 -18.09 -2.97
CA ILE A 593 -2.87 -17.19 -2.26
C ILE A 593 -3.16 -15.71 -2.56
N HIS A 594 -3.62 -15.39 -3.77
CA HIS A 594 -3.95 -14.01 -4.16
C HIS A 594 -5.39 -13.62 -3.81
N PHE A 595 -6.33 -14.57 -3.68
CA PHE A 595 -7.73 -14.28 -3.36
C PHE A 595 -8.04 -14.35 -1.86
N ALA A 596 -7.48 -15.33 -1.15
CA ALA A 596 -7.78 -15.59 0.26
C ALA A 596 -7.51 -14.40 1.20
N PRO A 597 -6.42 -13.61 1.05
CA PRO A 597 -6.18 -12.46 1.92
C PRO A 597 -7.34 -11.44 1.89
N PHE A 598 -8.00 -11.28 0.74
CA PHE A 598 -9.12 -10.36 0.58
C PHE A 598 -10.39 -10.85 1.27
N LEU A 599 -10.61 -12.17 1.35
CA LEU A 599 -11.73 -12.75 2.10
C LEU A 599 -11.61 -12.55 3.61
N MET A 600 -10.37 -12.53 4.13
CA MET A 600 -10.08 -12.37 5.56
C MET A 600 -9.86 -10.92 5.98
N SER A 601 -9.50 -10.06 5.01
CA SER A 601 -9.20 -8.66 5.26
C SER A 601 -10.46 -7.88 5.66
N ARG A 602 -10.36 -7.13 6.76
CA ARG A 602 -11.34 -6.12 7.15
C ARG A 602 -11.12 -4.77 6.45
N HIS A 603 -10.04 -4.67 5.67
CA HIS A 603 -9.70 -3.48 4.89
C HIS A 603 -10.41 -3.51 3.53
N LYS A 604 -10.76 -2.32 3.05
CA LYS A 604 -11.44 -2.13 1.76
C LYS A 604 -10.53 -2.51 0.60
N CYS A 605 -11.08 -3.29 -0.33
CA CYS A 605 -10.41 -3.73 -1.53
C CYS A 605 -11.37 -3.51 -2.71
N GLY A 606 -10.85 -3.03 -3.83
CA GLY A 606 -11.63 -2.89 -5.07
C GLY A 606 -11.48 -4.11 -5.99
N PRO A 607 -12.33 -4.22 -7.02
CA PRO A 607 -12.33 -5.32 -7.98
C PRO A 607 -11.01 -5.44 -8.77
N GLU A 608 -10.22 -4.37 -8.87
CA GLU A 608 -8.89 -4.38 -9.48
C GLU A 608 -7.92 -5.36 -8.80
N ASN A 609 -8.11 -5.62 -7.50
CA ASN A 609 -7.30 -6.56 -6.75
C ASN A 609 -7.60 -8.02 -7.12
N TYR A 610 -8.80 -8.31 -7.64
CA TYR A 610 -9.16 -9.65 -8.11
C TYR A 610 -8.41 -10.05 -9.38
N LEU A 611 -7.93 -9.09 -10.18
CA LEU A 611 -7.26 -9.36 -11.45
C LEU A 611 -6.05 -10.29 -11.32
N PHE A 612 -5.32 -10.20 -10.21
CA PHE A 612 -4.18 -11.09 -9.94
C PHE A 612 -4.62 -12.54 -9.74
N ALA A 613 -5.73 -12.77 -9.02
CA ALA A 613 -6.30 -14.10 -8.85
C ALA A 613 -6.93 -14.59 -10.17
N LEU A 614 -7.70 -13.74 -10.84
CA LEU A 614 -8.30 -14.04 -12.14
C LEU A 614 -7.23 -14.48 -13.16
N TYR A 615 -6.07 -13.81 -13.20
CA TYR A 615 -4.97 -14.20 -14.07
C TYR A 615 -4.54 -15.66 -13.88
N PHE A 616 -4.38 -16.11 -12.63
CA PHE A 616 -4.12 -17.52 -12.33
C PHE A 616 -5.28 -18.44 -12.73
N GLY A 617 -6.53 -17.99 -12.53
CA GLY A 617 -7.72 -18.71 -13.00
C GLY A 617 -7.73 -18.91 -14.52
N LEU A 618 -7.31 -17.89 -15.29
CA LEU A 618 -7.21 -17.98 -16.75
C LEU A 618 -6.09 -18.91 -17.21
N LEU A 619 -4.95 -18.89 -16.53
CA LEU A 619 -3.87 -19.85 -16.79
C LEU A 619 -4.32 -21.29 -16.52
N LEU A 620 -5.05 -21.51 -15.42
CA LEU A 620 -5.64 -22.80 -15.07
C LEU A 620 -6.68 -23.25 -16.11
N PHE A 621 -7.56 -22.33 -16.54
CA PHE A 621 -8.56 -22.60 -17.57
C PHE A 621 -7.89 -23.06 -18.88
N CYS A 622 -6.85 -22.37 -19.33
CA CYS A 622 -6.10 -22.77 -20.53
C CYS A 622 -5.42 -24.14 -20.38
N GLN A 623 -4.86 -24.42 -19.18
CA GLN A 623 -4.24 -25.72 -18.89
C GLN A 623 -5.29 -26.85 -18.93
N TRP A 624 -6.50 -26.59 -18.44
CA TRP A 624 -7.63 -27.53 -18.49
C TRP A 624 -8.11 -27.81 -19.91
N LEU A 625 -8.28 -26.77 -20.73
CA LEU A 625 -8.59 -26.93 -22.16
C LEU A 625 -7.54 -27.76 -22.90
N ASN A 626 -6.26 -27.56 -22.56
CA ASN A 626 -5.16 -28.31 -23.14
C ASN A 626 -5.20 -29.79 -22.76
N TYR A 627 -5.54 -30.11 -21.52
CA TYR A 627 -5.67 -31.50 -21.06
C TYR A 627 -6.84 -32.23 -21.73
N LEU A 628 -7.97 -31.55 -21.92
CA LEU A 628 -9.11 -32.08 -22.63
C LEU A 628 -8.87 -32.28 -24.14
N GLN A 629 -7.72 -31.86 -24.67
CA GLN A 629 -7.38 -31.89 -26.09
C GLN A 629 -8.47 -31.24 -26.97
N VAL A 630 -9.14 -30.21 -26.44
CA VAL A 630 -10.25 -29.55 -27.13
C VAL A 630 -9.79 -29.05 -28.50
N ASP A 631 -10.55 -29.41 -29.54
CA ASP A 631 -10.30 -28.99 -30.91
C ASP A 631 -10.26 -27.46 -31.05
N SER A 632 -9.50 -27.00 -32.04
CA SER A 632 -9.28 -25.57 -32.27
C SER A 632 -10.54 -24.75 -32.54
N SER A 633 -11.66 -25.38 -32.88
CA SER A 633 -12.95 -24.73 -33.13
C SER A 633 -13.58 -24.13 -31.85
N LEU A 634 -13.52 -24.83 -30.71
CA LEU A 634 -14.12 -24.34 -29.47
C LEU A 634 -13.30 -23.20 -28.85
N ALA A 635 -11.97 -23.29 -28.88
CA ALA A 635 -11.10 -22.22 -28.40
C ALA A 635 -11.24 -20.94 -29.23
N VAL A 636 -11.47 -21.08 -30.54
CA VAL A 636 -11.83 -19.97 -31.42
C VAL A 636 -13.23 -19.45 -31.10
N LEU A 637 -14.22 -20.32 -30.90
CA LEU A 637 -15.58 -19.92 -30.52
C LEU A 637 -15.61 -19.10 -29.22
N ILE A 638 -14.90 -19.54 -28.18
CA ILE A 638 -14.79 -18.80 -26.91
C ILE A 638 -14.13 -17.44 -27.15
N SER A 639 -13.08 -17.38 -27.96
CA SER A 639 -12.45 -16.11 -28.32
C SER A 639 -13.40 -15.19 -29.10
N CYS A 640 -14.20 -15.75 -30.02
CA CYS A 640 -15.22 -15.03 -30.77
C CYS A 640 -16.36 -14.52 -29.86
N LEU A 641 -16.79 -15.31 -28.87
CA LEU A 641 -17.82 -14.91 -27.91
C LEU A 641 -17.34 -13.75 -27.02
N VAL A 642 -16.08 -13.75 -26.62
CA VAL A 642 -15.47 -12.62 -25.88
C VAL A 642 -15.46 -11.36 -26.73
N ILE A 643 -15.11 -11.48 -28.02
CA ILE A 643 -15.16 -10.36 -28.98
C ILE A 643 -16.58 -9.86 -29.16
N ALA A 644 -17.55 -10.76 -29.36
CA ALA A 644 -18.96 -10.43 -29.55
C ALA A 644 -19.57 -9.75 -28.31
N TYR A 645 -19.23 -10.21 -27.11
CA TYR A 645 -19.68 -9.57 -25.87
C TYR A 645 -19.11 -8.15 -25.70
N ARG A 646 -17.90 -7.89 -26.18
CA ARG A 646 -17.31 -6.54 -26.14
C ARG A 646 -17.98 -5.57 -27.12
N SER A 647 -18.54 -6.05 -28.22
CA SER A 647 -19.29 -5.22 -29.17
C SER A 647 -20.72 -4.91 -28.71
N LEU A 648 -21.21 -5.62 -27.70
CA LEU A 648 -22.49 -5.38 -27.00
C LEU A 648 -22.25 -4.45 -25.81
#